data_AF-A0A966SI44-F1
#
_entry.id   AF-A0A966SI44-F1
#
_cell.length_a   1.000
_cell.length_b   1.000
_cell.length_c   1.000
_cell.angle_alpha   90.00
_cell.angle_beta   90.00
_cell.angle_gamma   90.00
#
_symmetry.space_group_name_H-M   'P 1'
#
loop_
_entity.id
_entity.type
_entity.pdbx_description
1 polymer ?
#
loop_
_entity_poly.entity_id
_entity_poly.type
_entity_poly.pdbx_seq_one_letter_code
_entity_poly.pdbx_strand_id
1 'polypeptide(L)'
;SGASVTSLRCASIYGPGETIRYDIRIERFFQQSGVWLFKFNFESTVNGQPLLTMSEGCAGFFSQQDLAAGKGVIRTSLQLKPQPGKRPADWEDFVPMAVESYSAAQLDALREGDLVKCFGEKFAGLKLAKPVTLPGGRMRLVHRIERLEPNGGRFGLGLIRGEADIHPDDWFITCHFADDRVMPGTLMYECCLHTLRVHLLRLGWVVEARPGVALEPVPGVVGQLKCRGQVLETTKLVTYEIEIREIGYGPEPYVIADALMYADGKAIVEISNMSLRYTGVTREELSRSWAMARGEGERVANATGFKSCGPILYGPERITAFSSGNPSDAFGEPYRIFDAGMSRRIARLPRAPYQFLDRVTEIRGCEAFKMVAGGEVTADYDVPPGEWYFAANRQGDMPFAVLLEIALQPCGWLSAYLGSALTSTDDLSYRNLGGTGTQFAPVLPNVGTLTTRIKNTRLSSSAGMIIQWFDFEVSAGAQKIYRGDTYFGFFPKAALEKQEGIKGVKLYEPTPAELARAKSLPYPTHAPFADTMMRMVDDITVFVADGGPKGLGFIRGTKRVVAEEWFFQAHFYQDPVVPGSLGLESFLHLLKFAAVQRWGHAPTLRWEAVAMNAKHEWTYRGQVIPRDSLVTVEAIVTAWDDEHLLLTADGFLSVDGRVIYGMKNFTVRGVSE
;
A
#
# COMPACT_ATOMS: atom_id res chain seq x y z
N SER A 1 -21.94 -30.98 20.36
CA SER A 1 -22.73 -29.75 20.08
C SER A 1 -22.75 -29.48 18.57
N GLY A 2 -23.87 -29.01 18.00
CA GLY A 2 -23.97 -28.67 16.57
C GLY A 2 -24.20 -27.17 16.40
N ALA A 3 -23.46 -26.50 15.51
CA ALA A 3 -23.58 -25.07 15.24
C ALA A 3 -23.86 -24.79 13.75
N SER A 4 -24.78 -23.86 13.48
CA SER A 4 -25.01 -23.23 12.18
C SER A 4 -24.66 -21.75 12.34
N VAL A 5 -23.66 -21.31 11.59
CA VAL A 5 -23.14 -19.95 11.57
C VAL A 5 -23.72 -19.25 10.34
N THR A 6 -24.48 -18.18 10.55
CA THR A 6 -25.32 -17.60 9.48
C THR A 6 -24.60 -16.49 8.72
N SER A 7 -23.66 -15.79 9.35
CA SER A 7 -22.82 -14.75 8.73
C SER A 7 -21.42 -14.74 9.36
N LEU A 8 -20.37 -14.52 8.56
CA LEU A 8 -18.99 -14.26 9.01
C LEU A 8 -18.46 -13.04 8.25
N ARG A 9 -17.90 -12.04 8.96
CA ARG A 9 -17.18 -10.90 8.35
C ARG A 9 -15.82 -10.73 8.98
N CYS A 10 -14.75 -10.75 8.18
CA CYS A 10 -13.37 -10.57 8.64
C CYS A 10 -12.85 -9.14 8.34
N ALA A 11 -11.96 -8.61 9.19
CA ALA A 11 -11.10 -7.47 8.89
C ALA A 11 -9.64 -7.91 9.10
N SER A 12 -8.74 -7.63 8.16
CA SER A 12 -7.34 -8.08 8.26
C SER A 12 -6.39 -6.92 8.53
N ILE A 13 -5.46 -7.13 9.46
CA ILE A 13 -4.21 -6.36 9.69
C ILE A 13 -3.39 -6.86 10.92
N TYR A 14 -3.80 -7.92 11.62
CA TYR A 14 -3.23 -8.27 12.94
C TYR A 14 -2.12 -9.32 12.88
N GLY A 15 -1.08 -9.12 13.68
CA GLY A 15 0.12 -9.94 13.73
C GLY A 15 0.21 -10.86 14.96
N PRO A 16 1.14 -11.84 14.95
CA PRO A 16 1.41 -12.67 16.13
C PRO A 16 1.76 -11.82 17.37
N GLY A 17 1.25 -12.23 18.53
CA GLY A 17 1.49 -11.55 19.81
C GLY A 17 0.40 -10.56 20.23
N GLU A 18 -0.56 -10.26 19.35
CA GLU A 18 -1.71 -9.42 19.67
C GLU A 18 -2.81 -10.20 20.41
N THR A 19 -3.56 -9.49 21.26
CA THR A 19 -4.67 -10.10 22.01
C THR A 19 -5.98 -9.95 21.25
N ILE A 20 -6.59 -11.09 20.90
CA ILE A 20 -7.96 -11.11 20.38
C ILE A 20 -8.93 -11.13 21.56
N ARG A 21 -9.84 -10.16 21.62
CA ARG A 21 -10.95 -10.12 22.57
C ARG A 21 -12.21 -10.62 21.88
N TYR A 22 -12.95 -11.48 22.55
CA TYR A 22 -14.20 -12.07 22.03
C TYR A 22 -15.36 -11.68 22.94
N ASP A 23 -16.47 -11.25 22.35
CA ASP A 23 -17.75 -11.03 23.01
C ASP A 23 -18.78 -11.98 22.39
N ILE A 24 -19.43 -12.78 23.23
CA ILE A 24 -20.49 -13.71 22.81
C ILE A 24 -21.75 -13.35 23.58
N ARG A 25 -22.79 -13.01 22.83
CA ARG A 25 -24.10 -12.70 23.38
C ARG A 25 -25.11 -13.76 22.97
N ILE A 26 -25.59 -14.54 23.93
CA ILE A 26 -26.75 -15.43 23.73
C ILE A 26 -28.01 -14.56 23.69
N GLU A 27 -28.76 -14.66 22.59
CA GLU A 27 -30.00 -13.91 22.38
C GLU A 27 -31.22 -14.60 23.00
N ARG A 28 -31.37 -15.91 22.75
CA ARG A 28 -32.49 -16.71 23.24
C ARG A 28 -32.23 -18.21 23.15
N PHE A 29 -32.91 -18.96 24.00
CA PHE A 29 -33.06 -20.42 23.90
C PHE A 29 -34.43 -20.76 23.29
N PHE A 30 -34.50 -21.87 22.57
CA PHE A 30 -35.74 -22.40 22.01
C PHE A 30 -35.64 -23.90 21.79
N GLN A 31 -36.77 -24.59 21.66
CA GLN A 31 -36.81 -26.01 21.33
C GLN A 31 -37.33 -26.23 19.92
N GLN A 32 -36.75 -27.20 19.21
CA GLN A 32 -37.25 -27.67 17.93
C GLN A 32 -37.18 -29.20 17.90
N SER A 33 -38.32 -29.86 17.71
CA SER A 33 -38.42 -31.32 17.72
C SER A 33 -37.82 -31.98 18.97
N GLY A 34 -37.96 -31.35 20.14
CA GLY A 34 -37.40 -31.83 21.42
C GLY A 34 -35.93 -31.47 21.66
N VAL A 35 -35.22 -30.93 20.67
CA VAL A 35 -33.82 -30.50 20.78
C VAL A 35 -33.74 -29.06 21.32
N TRP A 36 -32.89 -28.82 22.31
CA TRP A 36 -32.59 -27.47 22.79
C TRP A 36 -31.58 -26.77 21.87
N LEU A 37 -31.99 -25.61 21.39
CA LEU A 37 -31.22 -24.72 20.52
C LEU A 37 -31.10 -23.33 21.17
N PHE A 38 -30.07 -22.58 20.81
CA PHE A 38 -29.90 -21.19 21.19
C PHE A 38 -29.37 -20.35 20.04
N LYS A 39 -29.84 -19.10 19.98
CA LYS A 39 -29.35 -18.06 19.06
C LYS A 39 -28.34 -17.18 19.76
N PHE A 40 -27.28 -16.79 19.06
CA PHE A 40 -26.22 -15.95 19.61
C PHE A 40 -25.54 -15.11 18.54
N ASN A 41 -24.96 -13.99 18.98
CA ASN A 41 -24.04 -13.18 18.20
C ASN A 41 -22.64 -13.28 18.80
N PHE A 42 -21.63 -13.12 17.96
CA PHE A 42 -20.23 -13.13 18.32
C PHE A 42 -19.54 -11.95 17.64
N GLU A 43 -18.73 -11.22 18.39
CA GLU A 43 -17.85 -10.19 17.89
C GLU A 43 -16.45 -10.41 18.44
N SER A 44 -15.44 -10.23 17.61
CA SER A 44 -14.07 -10.21 18.06
C SER A 44 -13.36 -8.95 17.61
N THR A 45 -12.46 -8.45 18.46
CA THR A 45 -11.67 -7.26 18.21
C THR A 45 -10.20 -7.49 18.56
N VAL A 46 -9.32 -6.74 17.91
CA VAL A 46 -7.91 -6.60 18.27
C VAL A 46 -7.63 -5.12 18.40
N ASN A 47 -7.06 -4.68 19.53
CA ASN A 47 -6.81 -3.26 19.83
C ASN A 47 -8.05 -2.35 19.64
N GLY A 48 -9.25 -2.87 19.93
CA GLY A 48 -10.52 -2.16 19.77
C GLY A 48 -11.06 -2.07 18.35
N GLN A 49 -10.36 -2.64 17.36
CA GLN A 49 -10.79 -2.70 15.96
C GLN A 49 -11.45 -4.06 15.67
N PRO A 50 -12.55 -4.11 14.89
CA PRO A 50 -13.20 -5.38 14.52
C PRO A 50 -12.26 -6.35 13.80
N LEU A 51 -12.34 -7.62 14.16
CA LEU A 51 -11.65 -8.73 13.50
C LEU A 51 -12.66 -9.68 12.86
N LEU A 52 -13.56 -10.29 13.63
CA LEU A 52 -14.56 -11.24 13.13
C LEU A 52 -15.92 -10.96 13.77
N THR A 53 -16.97 -10.85 12.97
CA THR A 53 -18.35 -10.84 13.48
C THR A 53 -19.15 -12.01 12.94
N MET A 54 -20.02 -12.55 13.78
CA MET A 54 -21.03 -13.53 13.43
C MET A 54 -22.38 -13.12 14.01
N SER A 55 -23.37 -13.03 13.12
CA SER A 55 -24.75 -12.75 13.47
C SER A 55 -25.64 -13.96 13.25
N GLU A 56 -26.71 -14.05 14.03
CA GLU A 56 -27.73 -15.12 13.95
C GLU A 56 -27.17 -16.54 14.10
N GLY A 57 -26.05 -16.70 14.80
CA GLY A 57 -25.47 -17.99 15.12
C GLY A 57 -26.49 -18.87 15.85
N CYS A 58 -26.54 -20.16 15.51
CA CYS A 58 -27.49 -21.10 16.09
C CYS A 58 -26.77 -22.36 16.51
N ALA A 59 -26.78 -22.72 17.79
CA ALA A 59 -26.17 -23.96 18.26
C ALA A 59 -27.12 -24.73 19.17
N GLY A 60 -26.81 -26.00 19.42
CA GLY A 60 -27.71 -26.89 20.17
C GLY A 60 -27.06 -28.07 20.86
N PHE A 61 -27.86 -28.65 21.75
CA PHE A 61 -27.58 -29.87 22.49
C PHE A 61 -28.38 -31.01 21.89
N PHE A 62 -27.70 -32.00 21.35
CA PHE A 62 -28.30 -33.10 20.60
C PHE A 62 -28.00 -34.41 21.33
N SER A 63 -28.98 -35.31 21.43
CA SER A 63 -28.73 -36.67 21.86
C SER A 63 -27.99 -37.45 20.77
N GLN A 64 -27.39 -38.58 21.12
CA GLN A 64 -26.78 -39.49 20.14
C GLN A 64 -27.80 -39.98 19.10
N GLN A 65 -29.07 -40.16 19.51
CA GLN A 65 -30.15 -40.54 18.61
C GLN A 65 -30.46 -39.42 17.60
N ASP A 66 -30.51 -38.16 18.05
CA ASP A 66 -30.74 -37.00 17.16
C ASP A 66 -29.62 -36.85 16.12
N LEU A 67 -28.37 -37.06 16.55
CA LEU A 67 -27.19 -36.98 15.69
C LEU A 67 -27.17 -38.12 14.65
N ALA A 68 -27.47 -39.35 15.08
CA ALA A 68 -27.55 -40.52 14.19
C ALA A 68 -28.69 -40.39 13.17
N ALA A 69 -29.84 -39.84 13.58
CA ALA A 69 -30.99 -39.60 12.71
C ALA A 69 -30.81 -38.43 11.72
N GLY A 70 -29.78 -37.59 11.92
CA GLY A 70 -29.50 -36.45 11.05
C GLY A 70 -29.30 -36.87 9.60
N LYS A 71 -30.06 -36.28 8.67
CA LYS A 71 -29.98 -36.59 7.23
C LYS A 71 -28.77 -35.97 6.52
N GLY A 72 -27.93 -35.24 7.24
CA GLY A 72 -26.86 -34.43 6.64
C GLY A 72 -27.39 -33.17 5.98
N VAL A 73 -26.57 -32.57 5.12
CA VAL A 73 -26.99 -31.46 4.26
C VAL A 73 -27.80 -32.01 3.11
N ILE A 74 -29.05 -31.55 2.98
CA ILE A 74 -29.92 -31.87 1.84
C ILE A 74 -29.93 -30.66 0.91
N ARG A 75 -29.37 -30.83 -0.29
CA ARG A 75 -29.44 -29.82 -1.36
C ARG A 75 -30.68 -30.06 -2.21
N THR A 76 -31.42 -28.99 -2.48
CA THR A 76 -32.59 -29.02 -3.37
C THR A 76 -32.16 -29.09 -4.84
N SER A 77 -33.04 -29.59 -5.71
CA SER A 77 -32.81 -29.61 -7.16
C SER A 77 -32.55 -28.20 -7.72
N LEU A 78 -33.13 -27.16 -7.12
CA LEU A 78 -32.88 -25.76 -7.49
C LEU A 78 -31.45 -25.31 -7.15
N GLN A 79 -30.91 -25.73 -6.00
CA GLN A 79 -29.54 -25.42 -5.58
C GLN A 79 -28.46 -26.15 -6.38
N LEU A 80 -28.83 -27.22 -7.10
CA LEU A 80 -27.93 -27.99 -7.96
C LEU A 80 -27.98 -27.54 -9.42
N LYS A 81 -28.89 -26.62 -9.78
CA LYS A 81 -28.96 -26.12 -11.15
C LYS A 81 -27.69 -25.36 -11.51
N PRO A 82 -27.21 -25.50 -12.76
CA PRO A 82 -26.18 -24.64 -13.29
C PRO A 82 -26.57 -23.16 -13.16
N GLN A 83 -25.61 -22.33 -12.75
CA GLN A 83 -25.74 -20.89 -12.62
C GLN A 83 -24.54 -20.24 -13.32
N PRO A 84 -24.67 -19.03 -13.90
CA PRO A 84 -23.53 -18.35 -14.48
C PRO A 84 -22.55 -17.95 -13.37
N GLY A 85 -21.32 -18.46 -13.43
CA GLY A 85 -20.22 -17.94 -12.63
C GLY A 85 -19.83 -16.52 -13.06
N LYS A 86 -19.16 -15.80 -12.16
CA LYS A 86 -18.65 -14.46 -12.42
C LYS A 86 -17.13 -14.48 -12.57
N ARG A 87 -16.66 -14.01 -13.71
CA ARG A 87 -15.24 -13.86 -14.02
C ARG A 87 -15.08 -12.61 -14.85
N PRO A 88 -14.08 -11.74 -14.60
CA PRO A 88 -13.96 -10.49 -15.32
C PRO A 88 -13.60 -10.78 -16.79
N ALA A 89 -13.95 -9.85 -17.68
CA ALA A 89 -13.79 -10.01 -19.13
C ALA A 89 -12.31 -10.10 -19.54
N ASP A 90 -11.42 -9.53 -18.75
CA ASP A 90 -9.98 -9.50 -18.94
C ASP A 90 -9.25 -10.63 -18.19
N TRP A 91 -9.94 -11.72 -17.84
CA TRP A 91 -9.35 -12.87 -17.18
C TRP A 91 -8.14 -13.44 -17.94
N GLU A 92 -7.11 -13.82 -17.18
CA GLU A 92 -5.87 -14.42 -17.69
C GLU A 92 -5.65 -15.78 -17.04
N ASP A 93 -5.44 -16.80 -17.88
CA ASP A 93 -5.04 -18.14 -17.46
C ASP A 93 -3.51 -18.25 -17.49
N PHE A 94 -2.88 -18.27 -16.31
CA PHE A 94 -1.41 -18.25 -16.22
C PHE A 94 -0.74 -19.56 -16.60
N VAL A 95 -1.40 -20.68 -16.30
CA VAL A 95 -0.86 -22.02 -16.55
C VAL A 95 -1.99 -22.93 -17.04
N PRO A 96 -1.78 -23.68 -18.14
CA PRO A 96 -2.82 -24.58 -18.65
C PRO A 96 -3.23 -25.61 -17.60
N MET A 97 -4.53 -25.65 -17.32
CA MET A 97 -5.14 -26.61 -16.41
C MET A 97 -5.86 -27.71 -17.19
N ALA A 98 -5.84 -28.92 -16.65
CA ALA A 98 -6.61 -30.05 -17.16
C ALA A 98 -7.36 -30.71 -15.99
N VAL A 99 -8.14 -31.74 -16.29
CA VAL A 99 -8.64 -32.62 -15.23
C VAL A 99 -7.45 -33.35 -14.61
N GLU A 100 -7.19 -33.09 -13.34
CA GLU A 100 -5.96 -33.51 -12.65
C GLU A 100 -6.27 -34.08 -11.26
N SER A 101 -5.31 -34.81 -10.69
CA SER A 101 -5.35 -35.37 -9.33
C SER A 101 -3.96 -35.26 -8.71
N TYR A 102 -3.86 -35.06 -7.39
CA TYR A 102 -2.58 -34.96 -6.68
C TYR A 102 -2.53 -35.90 -5.49
N SER A 103 -1.48 -36.73 -5.44
CA SER A 103 -1.21 -37.66 -4.35
C SER A 103 -0.78 -36.95 -3.05
N ALA A 104 -0.72 -37.70 -1.96
CA ALA A 104 -0.22 -37.18 -0.69
C ALA A 104 1.22 -36.68 -0.76
N ALA A 105 2.10 -37.40 -1.46
CA ALA A 105 3.49 -37.00 -1.66
C ALA A 105 3.61 -35.67 -2.44
N GLN A 106 2.70 -35.42 -3.38
CA GLN A 106 2.66 -34.16 -4.13
C GLN A 106 2.20 -32.99 -3.24
N LEU A 107 1.16 -33.17 -2.42
CA LEU A 107 0.76 -32.11 -1.49
C LEU A 107 1.79 -31.87 -0.39
N ASP A 108 2.55 -32.88 0.03
CA ASP A 108 3.66 -32.68 0.95
C ASP A 108 4.80 -31.90 0.29
N ALA A 109 5.11 -32.16 -0.99
CA ALA A 109 6.03 -31.32 -1.76
C ALA A 109 5.56 -29.86 -1.87
N LEU A 110 4.25 -29.62 -2.05
CA LEU A 110 3.69 -28.27 -2.07
C LEU A 110 3.86 -27.53 -0.73
N ARG A 111 3.79 -28.24 0.40
CA ARG A 111 4.05 -27.66 1.74
C ARG A 111 5.52 -27.27 1.94
N GLU A 112 6.42 -28.02 1.31
CA GLU A 112 7.87 -27.77 1.29
C GLU A 112 8.26 -26.67 0.27
N GLY A 113 7.31 -26.21 -0.56
CA GLY A 113 7.53 -25.19 -1.58
C GLY A 113 8.01 -25.74 -2.92
N ASP A 114 8.02 -27.06 -3.12
CA ASP A 114 8.40 -27.70 -4.37
C ASP A 114 7.19 -27.81 -5.32
N LEU A 115 6.98 -26.73 -6.07
CA LEU A 115 5.88 -26.59 -7.03
C LEU A 115 6.01 -27.57 -8.19
N VAL A 116 7.23 -27.90 -8.61
CA VAL A 116 7.49 -28.79 -9.75
C VAL A 116 7.15 -30.22 -9.37
N LYS A 117 7.59 -30.68 -8.20
CA LYS A 117 7.25 -32.02 -7.70
C LYS A 117 5.75 -32.18 -7.44
N CYS A 118 5.04 -31.11 -7.05
CA CYS A 118 3.59 -31.15 -6.91
C CYS A 118 2.84 -31.08 -8.25
N PHE A 119 3.03 -29.99 -9.01
CA PHE A 119 2.21 -29.63 -10.18
C PHE A 119 2.87 -29.93 -11.53
N GLY A 120 4.12 -30.38 -11.54
CA GLY A 120 4.87 -30.77 -12.73
C GLY A 120 5.69 -29.65 -13.37
N GLU A 121 6.37 -30.00 -14.47
CA GLU A 121 7.35 -29.16 -15.18
C GLU A 121 6.82 -27.81 -15.67
N LYS A 122 5.50 -27.64 -15.78
CA LYS A 122 4.89 -26.35 -16.13
C LYS A 122 5.26 -25.23 -15.14
N PHE A 123 5.64 -25.58 -13.90
CA PHE A 123 6.03 -24.64 -12.86
C PHE A 123 7.56 -24.42 -12.79
N ALA A 124 8.38 -25.17 -13.55
CA ALA A 124 9.85 -25.12 -13.44
C ALA A 124 10.49 -23.79 -13.88
N GLY A 125 9.74 -23.01 -14.69
CA GLY A 125 10.13 -21.68 -15.10
C GLY A 125 10.04 -20.64 -13.99
N LEU A 126 9.23 -20.87 -12.94
CA LEU A 126 9.11 -19.95 -11.81
C LEU A 126 10.39 -19.99 -10.97
N LYS A 127 11.05 -18.84 -10.82
CA LYS A 127 12.28 -18.69 -10.04
C LYS A 127 11.96 -18.10 -8.67
N LEU A 128 11.25 -18.86 -7.84
CA LEU A 128 10.90 -18.49 -6.46
C LEU A 128 11.84 -19.19 -5.48
N ALA A 129 12.38 -18.45 -4.51
CA ALA A 129 13.28 -19.00 -3.50
C ALA A 129 12.49 -19.71 -2.38
N LYS A 130 11.38 -19.10 -1.93
CA LYS A 130 10.46 -19.60 -0.92
C LYS A 130 9.02 -19.22 -1.30
N PRO A 131 8.36 -19.99 -2.17
CA PRO A 131 6.99 -19.69 -2.55
C PRO A 131 6.06 -19.74 -1.33
N VAL A 132 4.94 -19.01 -1.40
CA VAL A 132 3.84 -19.22 -0.45
C VAL A 132 3.36 -20.67 -0.56
N THR A 133 3.27 -21.37 0.57
CA THR A 133 2.97 -22.80 0.63
C THR A 133 1.61 -23.10 1.26
N LEU A 134 1.20 -24.36 1.16
CA LEU A 134 0.07 -24.88 1.92
C LEU A 134 0.44 -25.06 3.41
N PRO A 135 -0.47 -24.83 4.37
CA PRO A 135 -0.15 -25.07 5.78
C PRO A 135 0.25 -26.53 6.08
N GLY A 136 1.25 -26.67 6.95
CA GLY A 136 1.80 -27.95 7.41
C GLY A 136 1.60 -28.20 8.91
N GLY A 137 2.35 -29.16 9.46
CA GLY A 137 2.29 -29.53 10.88
C GLY A 137 0.87 -29.94 11.30
N ARG A 138 0.38 -29.41 12.43
CA ARG A 138 -0.99 -29.65 12.92
C ARG A 138 -2.07 -29.14 11.96
N MET A 139 -1.74 -28.24 11.03
CA MET A 139 -2.65 -27.71 10.01
C MET A 139 -2.60 -28.50 8.69
N ARG A 140 -2.01 -29.71 8.68
CA ARG A 140 -2.10 -30.66 7.56
C ARG A 140 -3.52 -31.26 7.48
N LEU A 141 -4.44 -30.50 6.91
CA LEU A 141 -5.88 -30.81 6.89
C LEU A 141 -6.43 -31.40 5.58
N VAL A 142 -5.61 -31.41 4.52
CA VAL A 142 -5.92 -32.06 3.23
C VAL A 142 -4.75 -32.95 2.85
N HIS A 143 -5.01 -34.23 2.62
CA HIS A 143 -3.96 -35.20 2.30
C HIS A 143 -3.73 -35.29 0.80
N ARG A 144 -4.79 -35.28 0.00
CA ARG A 144 -4.72 -35.49 -1.46
C ARG A 144 -5.84 -34.75 -2.17
N ILE A 145 -5.66 -34.54 -3.47
CA ILE A 145 -6.71 -34.06 -4.37
C ILE A 145 -7.12 -35.23 -5.25
N GLU A 146 -8.34 -35.73 -5.05
CA GLU A 146 -8.94 -36.78 -5.90
C GLU A 146 -9.15 -36.24 -7.31
N ARG A 147 -9.68 -35.02 -7.40
CA ARG A 147 -10.06 -34.43 -8.68
C ARG A 147 -10.01 -32.90 -8.66
N LEU A 148 -9.41 -32.31 -9.68
CA LEU A 148 -9.49 -30.90 -10.02
C LEU A 148 -10.06 -30.80 -11.43
N GLU A 149 -11.11 -30.01 -11.64
CA GLU A 149 -11.73 -29.77 -12.95
C GLU A 149 -11.83 -28.26 -13.21
N PRO A 150 -11.09 -27.70 -14.17
CA PRO A 150 -11.00 -26.24 -14.35
C PRO A 150 -12.31 -25.55 -14.74
N ASN A 151 -13.18 -26.25 -15.48
CA ASN A 151 -14.48 -25.76 -15.92
C ASN A 151 -15.65 -26.52 -15.24
N GLY A 152 -15.36 -27.22 -14.14
CA GLY A 152 -16.33 -28.01 -13.40
C GLY A 152 -17.20 -27.17 -12.45
N GLY A 153 -18.10 -27.84 -11.73
CA GLY A 153 -18.99 -27.22 -10.75
C GLY A 153 -20.19 -26.51 -11.39
N ARG A 154 -21.19 -26.16 -10.57
CA ARG A 154 -22.45 -25.58 -11.06
C ARG A 154 -22.28 -24.20 -11.69
N PHE A 155 -21.17 -23.55 -11.42
CA PHE A 155 -20.85 -22.20 -11.91
C PHE A 155 -19.96 -22.20 -13.16
N GLY A 156 -19.40 -23.35 -13.54
CA GLY A 156 -18.52 -23.51 -14.71
C GLY A 156 -17.16 -22.81 -14.60
N LEU A 157 -16.73 -22.42 -13.39
CA LEU A 157 -15.45 -21.73 -13.15
C LEU A 157 -14.43 -22.57 -12.40
N GLY A 158 -14.76 -23.81 -12.05
CA GLY A 158 -13.83 -24.71 -11.38
C GLY A 158 -14.48 -25.56 -10.29
N LEU A 159 -14.05 -26.81 -10.23
CA LEU A 159 -14.34 -27.76 -9.15
C LEU A 159 -13.02 -28.31 -8.62
N ILE A 160 -12.88 -28.42 -7.31
CA ILE A 160 -11.80 -29.20 -6.69
C ILE A 160 -12.35 -30.09 -5.57
N ARG A 161 -11.88 -31.33 -5.55
CA ARG A 161 -12.27 -32.35 -4.59
C ARG A 161 -11.04 -32.90 -3.87
N GLY A 162 -10.89 -32.49 -2.61
CA GLY A 162 -9.81 -32.90 -1.71
C GLY A 162 -10.26 -33.97 -0.72
N GLU A 163 -9.31 -34.72 -0.17
CA GLU A 163 -9.57 -35.77 0.82
C GLU A 163 -8.56 -35.73 1.97
N ALA A 164 -8.99 -36.19 3.14
CA ALA A 164 -8.11 -36.54 4.25
C ALA A 164 -8.60 -37.82 4.95
N ASP A 165 -7.65 -38.63 5.40
CA ASP A 165 -7.92 -39.83 6.20
C ASP A 165 -8.00 -39.40 7.66
N ILE A 166 -9.04 -39.85 8.36
CA ILE A 166 -9.26 -39.52 9.77
C ILE A 166 -8.79 -40.69 10.64
N HIS A 167 -8.04 -40.35 11.68
CA HIS A 167 -7.52 -41.31 12.64
C HIS A 167 -7.98 -40.95 14.06
N PRO A 168 -8.25 -41.93 14.94
CA PRO A 168 -8.67 -41.68 16.31
C PRO A 168 -7.68 -40.82 17.13
N ASP A 169 -6.40 -40.83 16.77
CA ASP A 169 -5.30 -40.11 17.41
C ASP A 169 -5.01 -38.73 16.79
N ASP A 170 -5.78 -38.31 15.78
CA ASP A 170 -5.68 -36.96 15.23
C ASP A 170 -5.85 -35.93 16.36
N TRP A 171 -4.97 -34.93 16.38
CA TRP A 171 -4.86 -33.99 17.50
C TRP A 171 -6.19 -33.26 17.79
N PHE A 172 -6.97 -32.97 16.74
CA PHE A 172 -8.26 -32.29 16.87
C PHE A 172 -9.38 -33.21 17.35
N ILE A 173 -9.26 -34.53 17.18
CA ILE A 173 -10.20 -35.52 17.75
C ILE A 173 -9.92 -35.69 19.23
N THR A 174 -8.64 -35.77 19.61
CA THR A 174 -8.23 -36.05 20.99
C THR A 174 -8.44 -34.87 21.95
N CYS A 175 -8.50 -33.63 21.46
CA CYS A 175 -8.64 -32.44 22.29
C CYS A 175 -10.01 -31.75 22.21
N HIS A 176 -10.88 -32.12 21.26
CA HIS A 176 -12.15 -31.44 21.04
C HIS A 176 -13.28 -32.48 20.87
N PHE A 177 -14.10 -32.73 21.87
CA PHE A 177 -13.94 -32.42 23.29
C PHE A 177 -13.39 -33.64 24.04
N ALA A 178 -12.89 -33.44 25.26
CA ALA A 178 -12.32 -34.53 26.07
C ALA A 178 -13.23 -35.77 26.16
N ASP A 179 -14.54 -35.53 26.35
CA ASP A 179 -15.56 -36.59 26.52
C ASP A 179 -16.59 -36.66 25.36
N ASP A 180 -16.44 -35.82 24.33
CA ASP A 180 -17.30 -35.78 23.12
C ASP A 180 -16.40 -35.51 21.91
N ARG A 181 -15.60 -36.52 21.55
CA ARG A 181 -14.55 -36.41 20.52
C ARG A 181 -15.14 -36.22 19.14
N VAL A 182 -14.97 -35.02 18.59
CA VAL A 182 -15.54 -34.59 17.32
C VAL A 182 -14.69 -33.50 16.71
N MET A 183 -14.42 -33.60 15.40
CA MET A 183 -13.71 -32.55 14.70
C MET A 183 -14.41 -31.18 14.88
N PRO A 184 -13.69 -30.11 15.22
CA PRO A 184 -14.24 -28.77 15.27
C PRO A 184 -14.82 -28.34 13.93
N GLY A 185 -16.02 -27.76 13.92
CA GLY A 185 -16.64 -27.21 12.71
C GLY A 185 -15.81 -26.09 12.06
N THR A 186 -15.00 -25.38 12.84
CA THR A 186 -14.03 -24.39 12.34
C THR A 186 -12.91 -25.05 11.53
N LEU A 187 -12.42 -26.23 11.93
CA LEU A 187 -11.45 -26.98 11.14
C LEU A 187 -12.09 -27.55 9.87
N MET A 188 -13.35 -27.98 9.92
CA MET A 188 -14.08 -28.40 8.72
C MET A 188 -14.13 -27.27 7.67
N TYR A 189 -14.31 -26.02 8.11
CA TYR A 189 -14.20 -24.84 7.24
C TYR A 189 -12.77 -24.63 6.71
N GLU A 190 -11.76 -24.72 7.59
CA GLU A 190 -10.35 -24.55 7.19
C GLU A 190 -9.89 -25.63 6.20
N CYS A 191 -10.40 -26.87 6.30
CA CYS A 191 -10.14 -27.92 5.31
C CYS A 191 -10.62 -27.53 3.91
N CYS A 192 -11.82 -26.93 3.82
CA CYS A 192 -12.36 -26.42 2.57
C CYS A 192 -11.51 -25.25 2.04
N LEU A 193 -11.05 -24.36 2.91
CA LEU A 193 -10.11 -23.28 2.54
C LEU A 193 -8.79 -23.84 2.02
N HIS A 194 -8.19 -24.82 2.69
CA HIS A 194 -6.94 -25.45 2.26
C HIS A 194 -7.08 -26.10 0.88
N THR A 195 -8.20 -26.79 0.65
CA THR A 195 -8.52 -27.38 -0.65
C THR A 195 -8.65 -26.29 -1.73
N LEU A 196 -9.34 -25.18 -1.43
CA LEU A 196 -9.39 -24.03 -2.32
C LEU A 196 -8.00 -23.42 -2.59
N ARG A 197 -7.15 -23.29 -1.56
CA ARG A 197 -5.76 -22.79 -1.70
C ARG A 197 -4.97 -23.65 -2.70
N VAL A 198 -5.12 -24.99 -2.68
CA VAL A 198 -4.47 -25.86 -3.68
C VAL A 198 -4.94 -25.52 -5.10
N HIS A 199 -6.23 -25.28 -5.30
CA HIS A 199 -6.75 -24.86 -6.61
C HIS A 199 -6.12 -23.52 -7.06
N LEU A 200 -6.07 -22.52 -6.18
CA LEU A 200 -5.52 -21.19 -6.51
C LEU A 200 -4.03 -21.26 -6.85
N LEU A 201 -3.24 -21.98 -6.03
CA LEU A 201 -1.81 -22.20 -6.30
C LEU A 201 -1.61 -22.92 -7.64
N ARG A 202 -2.45 -23.94 -7.92
CA ARG A 202 -2.40 -24.66 -9.20
C ARG A 202 -2.82 -23.80 -10.39
N LEU A 203 -3.76 -22.88 -10.20
CA LEU A 203 -4.19 -21.90 -11.21
C LEU A 203 -3.08 -20.89 -11.54
N GLY A 204 -2.02 -20.86 -10.73
CA GLY A 204 -0.85 -20.04 -10.93
C GLY A 204 -0.78 -18.84 -9.99
N TRP A 205 -1.61 -18.78 -8.95
CA TRP A 205 -1.48 -17.74 -7.93
C TRP A 205 -0.32 -18.07 -6.99
N VAL A 206 0.90 -17.99 -7.52
CA VAL A 206 2.13 -18.35 -6.82
C VAL A 206 3.06 -17.15 -6.84
N VAL A 207 3.50 -16.72 -5.66
CA VAL A 207 4.48 -15.63 -5.46
C VAL A 207 5.47 -16.01 -4.37
N GLU A 208 6.53 -15.21 -4.25
CA GLU A 208 7.51 -15.27 -3.17
C GLU A 208 6.86 -14.92 -1.83
N ALA A 209 7.13 -15.71 -0.78
CA ALA A 209 6.64 -15.42 0.56
C ALA A 209 7.35 -14.20 1.15
N ARG A 210 6.59 -13.16 1.52
CA ARG A 210 7.11 -11.92 2.11
C ARG A 210 6.09 -11.31 3.09
N PRO A 211 6.51 -10.41 4.00
CA PRO A 211 5.57 -9.70 4.88
C PRO A 211 4.46 -9.01 4.09
N GLY A 212 3.22 -9.12 4.57
CA GLY A 212 2.03 -8.58 3.91
C GLY A 212 1.41 -9.47 2.85
N VAL A 213 2.07 -10.57 2.44
CA VAL A 213 1.52 -11.57 1.52
C VAL A 213 0.82 -12.70 2.27
N ALA A 214 -0.50 -12.84 2.07
CA ALA A 214 -1.29 -13.90 2.70
C ALA A 214 -2.57 -14.22 1.92
N LEU A 215 -3.07 -15.46 2.07
CA LEU A 215 -4.41 -15.86 1.62
C LEU A 215 -5.40 -15.80 2.79
N GLU A 216 -6.23 -14.77 2.80
CA GLU A 216 -7.15 -14.45 3.90
C GLU A 216 -8.57 -14.16 3.41
N PRO A 217 -9.61 -14.22 4.27
CA PRO A 217 -10.98 -13.92 3.84
C PRO A 217 -11.14 -12.50 3.29
N VAL A 218 -12.02 -12.33 2.31
CA VAL A 218 -12.33 -11.00 1.73
C VAL A 218 -13.16 -10.19 2.74
N PRO A 219 -12.69 -9.02 3.20
CA PRO A 219 -13.45 -8.21 4.14
C PRO A 219 -14.83 -7.81 3.61
N GLY A 220 -15.84 -7.87 4.47
CA GLY A 220 -17.22 -7.52 4.13
C GLY A 220 -18.01 -8.59 3.35
N VAL A 221 -17.35 -9.61 2.80
CA VAL A 221 -18.07 -10.74 2.18
C VAL A 221 -18.64 -11.64 3.27
N VAL A 222 -19.97 -11.75 3.30
CA VAL A 222 -20.69 -12.53 4.31
C VAL A 222 -20.70 -14.02 3.94
N GLY A 223 -19.92 -14.83 4.67
CA GLY A 223 -19.92 -16.30 4.59
C GLY A 223 -21.04 -16.94 5.42
N GLN A 224 -21.55 -18.10 5.01
CA GLN A 224 -22.50 -18.92 5.78
C GLN A 224 -21.95 -20.34 5.93
N LEU A 225 -21.99 -20.90 7.14
CA LEU A 225 -21.56 -22.27 7.46
C LEU A 225 -22.70 -23.03 8.14
N LYS A 226 -23.12 -24.16 7.55
CA LYS A 226 -24.14 -25.06 8.12
C LYS A 226 -23.55 -26.42 8.41
N CYS A 227 -23.43 -26.78 9.69
CA CYS A 227 -23.04 -28.12 10.09
C CYS A 227 -24.30 -28.96 10.39
N ARG A 228 -24.48 -30.06 9.65
CA ARG A 228 -25.60 -31.02 9.74
C ARG A 228 -25.14 -32.47 9.94
N GLY A 229 -23.87 -32.65 10.30
CA GLY A 229 -23.28 -33.92 10.69
C GLY A 229 -21.95 -33.70 11.41
N GLN A 230 -21.22 -34.79 11.65
CA GLN A 230 -20.03 -34.82 12.49
C GLN A 230 -18.93 -35.66 11.82
N VAL A 231 -17.68 -35.38 12.18
CA VAL A 231 -16.53 -36.25 11.94
C VAL A 231 -16.09 -36.77 13.31
N LEU A 232 -16.10 -38.08 13.46
CA LEU A 232 -15.84 -38.79 14.71
C LEU A 232 -14.54 -39.58 14.58
N GLU A 233 -14.03 -40.12 15.69
CA GLU A 233 -12.86 -41.01 15.69
C GLU A 233 -13.06 -42.29 14.83
N THR A 234 -14.31 -42.67 14.57
CA THR A 234 -14.65 -43.80 13.69
C THR A 234 -14.69 -43.44 12.22
N THR A 235 -14.80 -42.15 11.88
CA THR A 235 -14.78 -41.68 10.49
C THR A 235 -13.48 -42.10 9.82
N LYS A 236 -13.54 -42.57 8.58
CA LYS A 236 -12.35 -43.04 7.86
C LYS A 236 -11.88 -42.04 6.84
N LEU A 237 -12.83 -41.41 6.15
CA LEU A 237 -12.54 -40.49 5.08
C LEU A 237 -13.40 -39.24 5.19
N VAL A 238 -12.76 -38.09 5.05
CA VAL A 238 -13.45 -36.84 4.77
C VAL A 238 -13.12 -36.35 3.36
N THR A 239 -14.12 -35.79 2.70
CA THR A 239 -14.01 -35.27 1.33
C THR A 239 -14.50 -33.83 1.31
N TYR A 240 -13.79 -32.95 0.63
CA TYR A 240 -14.10 -31.52 0.51
C TYR A 240 -14.31 -31.18 -0.96
N GLU A 241 -15.53 -30.80 -1.34
CA GLU A 241 -15.89 -30.45 -2.71
C GLU A 241 -16.15 -28.94 -2.80
N ILE A 242 -15.34 -28.24 -3.59
CA ILE A 242 -15.36 -26.78 -3.69
C ILE A 242 -15.71 -26.39 -5.12
N GLU A 243 -16.71 -25.54 -5.28
CA GLU A 243 -17.16 -25.00 -6.57
C GLU A 243 -16.93 -23.49 -6.62
N ILE A 244 -16.11 -23.02 -7.57
CA ILE A 244 -15.78 -21.60 -7.72
C ILE A 244 -16.98 -20.86 -8.30
N ARG A 245 -17.44 -19.81 -7.62
CA ARG A 245 -18.57 -19.00 -8.08
C ARG A 245 -18.16 -17.69 -8.71
N GLU A 246 -17.19 -17.03 -8.10
CA GLU A 246 -16.68 -15.74 -8.53
C GLU A 246 -15.16 -15.73 -8.36
N ILE A 247 -14.43 -15.26 -9.37
CA ILE A 247 -12.97 -15.14 -9.30
C ILE A 247 -12.54 -13.91 -10.08
N GLY A 248 -11.60 -13.14 -9.54
CA GLY A 248 -11.15 -11.88 -10.12
C GLY A 248 -9.88 -11.35 -9.48
N TYR A 249 -9.50 -10.12 -9.85
CA TYR A 249 -8.18 -9.57 -9.58
C TYR A 249 -8.11 -8.27 -8.74
N GLY A 250 -9.23 -7.60 -8.41
CA GLY A 250 -9.18 -6.19 -7.98
C GLY A 250 -9.47 -5.92 -6.49
N PRO A 251 -8.76 -4.98 -5.82
CA PRO A 251 -7.39 -4.51 -6.10
C PRO A 251 -6.34 -5.62 -5.89
N GLU A 252 -6.73 -6.71 -5.25
CA GLU A 252 -5.94 -7.91 -4.99
C GLU A 252 -6.69 -9.14 -5.57
N PRO A 253 -6.01 -10.19 -6.04
CA PRO A 253 -6.64 -11.42 -6.49
C PRO A 253 -7.61 -11.98 -5.45
N TYR A 254 -8.84 -12.29 -5.84
CA TYR A 254 -9.87 -12.81 -4.94
C TYR A 254 -10.72 -13.90 -5.58
N VAL A 255 -11.26 -14.78 -4.73
CA VAL A 255 -12.17 -15.85 -5.10
C VAL A 255 -13.31 -15.94 -4.09
N ILE A 256 -14.49 -16.27 -4.58
CA ILE A 256 -15.65 -16.66 -3.78
C ILE A 256 -16.13 -18.01 -4.30
N ALA A 257 -16.26 -18.97 -3.39
CA ALA A 257 -16.63 -20.34 -3.68
C ALA A 257 -17.70 -20.83 -2.71
N ASP A 258 -18.42 -21.86 -3.12
CA ASP A 258 -19.28 -22.64 -2.23
C ASP A 258 -18.63 -24.01 -2.01
N ALA A 259 -18.79 -24.58 -0.81
CA ALA A 259 -18.18 -25.84 -0.44
C ALA A 259 -19.20 -26.81 0.17
N LEU A 260 -18.98 -28.10 -0.08
CA LEU A 260 -19.70 -29.21 0.52
C LEU A 260 -18.68 -30.22 1.05
N MET A 261 -18.73 -30.51 2.34
CA MET A 261 -17.88 -31.52 2.96
C MET A 261 -18.68 -32.77 3.31
N TYR A 262 -18.05 -33.92 3.12
CA TYR A 262 -18.59 -35.24 3.36
C TYR A 262 -17.76 -35.97 4.42
N ALA A 263 -18.40 -36.80 5.23
CA ALA A 263 -17.77 -37.79 6.10
C ALA A 263 -18.29 -39.17 5.69
N ASP A 264 -17.37 -40.06 5.28
CA ASP A 264 -17.67 -41.40 4.75
C ASP A 264 -18.80 -41.38 3.70
N GLY A 265 -18.74 -40.39 2.79
CA GLY A 265 -19.71 -40.21 1.70
C GLY A 265 -21.01 -39.48 2.07
N LYS A 266 -21.27 -39.21 3.36
CA LYS A 266 -22.45 -38.43 3.80
C LYS A 266 -22.13 -36.95 3.83
N ALA A 267 -22.92 -36.10 3.15
CA ALA A 267 -22.76 -34.65 3.18
C ALA A 267 -23.08 -34.08 4.57
N ILE A 268 -22.12 -33.44 5.23
CA ILE A 268 -22.24 -33.00 6.63
C ILE A 268 -22.09 -31.50 6.82
N VAL A 269 -21.40 -30.78 5.92
CA VAL A 269 -21.20 -29.33 6.06
C VAL A 269 -21.39 -28.64 4.72
N GLU A 270 -22.18 -27.56 4.71
CA GLU A 270 -22.34 -26.65 3.57
C GLU A 270 -21.76 -25.29 3.93
N ILE A 271 -20.92 -24.76 3.05
CA ILE A 271 -20.38 -23.40 3.16
C ILE A 271 -20.81 -22.62 1.91
N SER A 272 -21.41 -21.46 2.10
CA SER A 272 -21.76 -20.54 1.02
C SER A 272 -20.97 -19.24 1.16
N ASN A 273 -20.58 -18.65 0.04
CA ASN A 273 -19.76 -17.43 0.00
C ASN A 273 -18.41 -17.56 0.74
N MET A 274 -17.78 -18.74 0.73
CA MET A 274 -16.42 -18.89 1.24
C MET A 274 -15.49 -18.03 0.40
N SER A 275 -14.75 -17.11 1.01
CA SER A 275 -13.94 -16.14 0.27
C SER A 275 -12.48 -16.21 0.66
N LEU A 276 -11.61 -15.92 -0.31
CA LEU A 276 -10.19 -15.66 -0.13
C LEU A 276 -9.77 -14.49 -1.02
N ARG A 277 -8.95 -13.59 -0.48
CA ARG A 277 -8.11 -12.68 -1.24
C ARG A 277 -6.64 -13.00 -1.03
N TYR A 278 -5.82 -12.64 -2.00
CA TYR A 278 -4.38 -12.76 -1.93
C TYR A 278 -3.76 -11.39 -1.63
N THR A 279 -3.70 -11.06 -0.34
CA THR A 279 -3.25 -9.76 0.13
C THR A 279 -1.81 -9.50 -0.26
N GLY A 280 -1.47 -8.26 -0.61
CA GLY A 280 -0.10 -7.87 -0.99
C GLY A 280 0.38 -8.42 -2.34
N VAL A 281 -0.54 -8.95 -3.15
CA VAL A 281 -0.31 -9.47 -4.50
C VAL A 281 -1.22 -8.75 -5.48
N THR A 282 -0.71 -8.41 -6.67
CA THR A 282 -1.52 -7.89 -7.76
C THR A 282 -1.56 -8.87 -8.94
N ARG A 283 -2.52 -8.67 -9.85
CA ARG A 283 -2.57 -9.44 -11.10
C ARG A 283 -1.26 -9.31 -11.87
N GLU A 284 -0.73 -8.10 -11.97
CA GLU A 284 0.44 -7.78 -12.78
C GLU A 284 1.68 -8.53 -12.28
N GLU A 285 1.80 -8.70 -10.97
CA GLU A 285 2.86 -9.53 -10.38
C GLU A 285 2.74 -11.00 -10.82
N LEU A 286 1.53 -11.56 -10.79
CA LEU A 286 1.27 -12.92 -11.26
C LEU A 286 1.54 -13.04 -12.77
N SER A 287 1.01 -12.14 -13.60
CA SER A 287 1.23 -12.11 -15.04
C SER A 287 2.72 -12.02 -15.37
N ARG A 288 3.46 -11.16 -14.68
CA ARG A 288 4.91 -10.99 -14.88
C ARG A 288 5.68 -12.24 -14.50
N SER A 289 5.39 -12.83 -13.34
CA SER A 289 6.05 -14.06 -12.87
C SER A 289 5.89 -15.20 -13.88
N TRP A 290 4.69 -15.34 -14.42
CA TRP A 290 4.38 -16.38 -15.41
C TRP A 290 4.88 -16.08 -16.82
N ALA A 291 4.89 -14.83 -17.25
CA ALA A 291 5.52 -14.41 -18.50
C ALA A 291 7.02 -14.70 -18.48
N MET A 292 7.70 -14.37 -17.38
CA MET A 292 9.11 -14.70 -17.17
C MET A 292 9.34 -16.22 -17.18
N ALA A 293 8.48 -16.98 -16.50
CA ALA A 293 8.57 -18.44 -16.45
C ALA A 293 8.46 -19.10 -17.83
N ARG A 294 7.66 -18.53 -18.75
CA ARG A 294 7.52 -19.01 -20.14
C ARG A 294 8.63 -18.54 -21.08
N GLY A 295 9.58 -17.73 -20.61
CA GLY A 295 10.56 -17.09 -21.50
C GLY A 295 9.93 -16.04 -22.42
N GLU A 296 8.71 -15.60 -22.12
CA GLU A 296 7.96 -14.58 -22.86
C GLU A 296 8.14 -13.18 -22.25
N GLY A 297 9.10 -13.02 -21.34
CA GLY A 297 9.40 -11.76 -20.65
C GLY A 297 9.64 -10.58 -21.59
N GLU A 298 10.00 -10.83 -22.86
CA GLU A 298 10.13 -9.80 -23.91
C GLU A 298 8.82 -9.50 -24.69
N ARG A 299 7.80 -10.37 -24.65
CA ARG A 299 6.55 -10.25 -25.44
C ARG A 299 5.29 -9.85 -24.65
N VAL A 300 5.19 -10.15 -23.36
CA VAL A 300 3.96 -9.90 -22.55
C VAL A 300 3.85 -8.44 -22.04
N ALA A 301 4.86 -7.60 -22.27
CA ALA A 301 4.83 -6.16 -21.96
C ALA A 301 3.74 -5.35 -22.72
N ASN A 302 2.98 -5.96 -23.63
CA ASN A 302 2.18 -5.25 -24.63
C ASN A 302 0.65 -5.44 -24.54
N ALA A 303 0.07 -6.13 -23.53
CA ALA A 303 -1.38 -6.45 -23.52
C ALA A 303 -2.20 -5.94 -22.32
N THR A 304 -1.60 -5.59 -21.19
CA THR A 304 -2.30 -4.95 -20.07
C THR A 304 -2.11 -3.45 -20.20
N GLY A 305 -3.20 -2.68 -20.31
CA GLY A 305 -3.22 -1.22 -20.48
C GLY A 305 -2.63 -0.38 -19.34
N PHE A 306 -1.56 -0.84 -18.68
CA PHE A 306 -0.72 -0.09 -17.77
C PHE A 306 0.70 -0.11 -18.32
N LYS A 307 1.09 1.00 -18.94
CA LYS A 307 2.44 1.20 -19.47
C LYS A 307 3.44 1.31 -18.31
N SER A 308 4.23 0.28 -18.06
CA SER A 308 5.66 0.51 -17.86
C SER A 308 6.28 0.58 -19.26
N CYS A 309 6.76 1.74 -19.67
CA CYS A 309 7.18 1.96 -21.06
C CYS A 309 8.59 1.43 -21.40
N GLY A 310 9.21 0.59 -20.56
CA GLY A 310 10.57 0.11 -20.83
C GLY A 310 11.05 -1.06 -19.94
N PRO A 311 12.18 -1.69 -20.28
CA PRO A 311 12.81 -2.73 -19.48
C PRO A 311 13.19 -2.22 -18.09
N ILE A 312 13.02 -3.01 -17.03
CA ILE A 312 13.48 -2.62 -15.68
C ILE A 312 15.02 -2.66 -15.67
N LEU A 313 15.65 -1.48 -15.65
CA LEU A 313 17.10 -1.34 -15.60
C LEU A 313 17.60 -1.35 -14.15
N TYR A 314 16.85 -0.70 -13.25
CA TYR A 314 17.06 -0.76 -11.80
C TYR A 314 15.72 -1.01 -11.13
N GLY A 315 15.56 -2.19 -10.52
CA GLY A 315 14.33 -2.58 -9.83
C GLY A 315 14.29 -2.19 -8.35
N PRO A 316 13.20 -2.53 -7.64
CA PRO A 316 12.96 -2.13 -6.25
C PRO A 316 14.09 -2.48 -5.28
N GLU A 317 14.74 -3.63 -5.47
CA GLU A 317 15.89 -4.05 -4.65
C GLU A 317 17.07 -3.07 -4.77
N ARG A 318 17.39 -2.63 -5.99
CA ARG A 318 18.49 -1.68 -6.23
C ARG A 318 18.14 -0.27 -5.77
N ILE A 319 16.88 0.14 -5.93
CA ILE A 319 16.43 1.43 -5.40
C ILE A 319 16.50 1.44 -3.86
N THR A 320 16.02 0.37 -3.22
CA THR A 320 16.07 0.20 -1.77
C THR A 320 17.51 0.08 -1.25
N ALA A 321 18.40 -0.56 -2.01
CA ALA A 321 19.82 -0.60 -1.69
C ALA A 321 20.45 0.79 -1.66
N PHE A 322 20.09 1.66 -2.60
CA PHE A 322 20.58 3.03 -2.58
C PHE A 322 19.97 3.84 -1.42
N SER A 323 18.68 3.68 -1.13
CA SER A 323 18.01 4.42 -0.04
C SER A 323 18.48 3.98 1.36
N SER A 324 18.58 2.68 1.62
CA SER A 324 18.77 2.11 2.96
C SER A 324 19.93 1.11 3.10
N GLY A 325 20.37 0.48 2.00
CA GLY A 325 21.36 -0.61 1.98
C GLY A 325 22.79 -0.17 1.63
N ASN A 326 23.52 -0.97 0.86
CA ASN A 326 24.82 -0.57 0.33
C ASN A 326 24.67 0.05 -1.07
N PRO A 327 25.20 1.26 -1.33
CA PRO A 327 25.12 1.88 -2.65
C PRO A 327 25.78 1.05 -3.75
N SER A 328 26.77 0.21 -3.42
CA SER A 328 27.37 -0.73 -4.37
C SER A 328 26.43 -1.84 -4.83
N ASP A 329 25.43 -2.24 -4.04
CA ASP A 329 24.41 -3.20 -4.47
C ASP A 329 23.47 -2.57 -5.52
N ALA A 330 23.34 -1.24 -5.51
CA ALA A 330 22.59 -0.49 -6.50
C ALA A 330 23.41 -0.27 -7.79
N PHE A 331 24.61 0.32 -7.66
CA PHE A 331 25.38 0.84 -8.79
C PHE A 331 26.62 0.01 -9.16
N GLY A 332 27.08 -0.89 -8.28
CA GLY A 332 28.25 -1.74 -8.48
C GLY A 332 29.53 -1.21 -7.82
N GLU A 333 30.65 -1.83 -8.22
CA GLU A 333 31.97 -1.68 -7.60
C GLU A 333 32.40 -0.23 -7.29
N PRO A 334 32.25 0.77 -8.17
CA PRO A 334 32.73 2.14 -7.89
C PRO A 334 32.09 2.77 -6.65
N TYR A 335 30.89 2.32 -6.27
CA TYR A 335 30.15 2.83 -5.13
C TYR A 335 30.49 2.13 -3.80
N ARG A 336 31.34 1.08 -3.82
CA ARG A 336 31.75 0.36 -2.60
C ARG A 336 32.36 1.28 -1.55
N ILE A 337 33.03 2.37 -1.97
CA ILE A 337 33.60 3.36 -1.05
C ILE A 337 32.57 4.03 -0.13
N PHE A 338 31.27 3.96 -0.45
CA PHE A 338 30.16 4.53 0.32
C PHE A 338 29.34 3.47 1.10
N ASP A 339 29.75 2.20 1.05
CA ASP A 339 29.05 1.12 1.74
C ASP A 339 29.16 1.24 3.26
N ALA A 340 28.29 0.53 3.97
CA ALA A 340 28.33 0.48 5.43
C ALA A 340 29.71 0.01 5.93
N GLY A 341 30.28 0.77 6.88
CA GLY A 341 31.61 0.49 7.45
C GLY A 341 32.79 1.09 6.65
N MET A 342 32.54 1.74 5.53
CA MET A 342 33.57 2.41 4.73
C MET A 342 33.80 3.87 5.17
N SER A 343 34.87 4.49 4.66
CA SER A 343 35.35 5.79 5.11
C SER A 343 34.56 6.99 4.59
N ARG A 344 33.77 6.82 3.51
CA ARG A 344 33.01 7.90 2.89
C ARG A 344 31.50 7.69 3.01
N ARG A 345 30.76 8.80 2.95
CA ARG A 345 29.29 8.82 2.93
C ARG A 345 28.78 9.51 1.68
N ILE A 346 27.55 9.16 1.30
CA ILE A 346 26.85 9.79 0.18
C ILE A 346 25.43 10.16 0.60
N ALA A 347 24.90 11.24 0.04
CA ALA A 347 23.47 11.49 0.07
C ALA A 347 22.73 10.38 -0.69
N ARG A 348 21.81 9.72 0.01
CA ARG A 348 21.02 8.59 -0.50
C ARG A 348 19.66 9.08 -0.98
N LEU A 349 18.86 8.22 -1.59
CA LEU A 349 17.44 8.52 -1.74
C LEU A 349 16.71 8.46 -0.40
N PRO A 350 15.55 9.13 -0.28
CA PRO A 350 14.61 8.85 0.80
C PRO A 350 14.25 7.38 0.90
N ARG A 351 14.10 6.90 2.13
CA ARG A 351 13.63 5.55 2.47
C ARG A 351 12.18 5.57 2.94
N ALA A 352 11.57 4.39 3.02
CA ALA A 352 10.22 4.25 3.58
C ALA A 352 10.09 4.95 4.96
N PRO A 353 8.98 5.67 5.22
CA PRO A 353 7.77 5.78 4.40
C PRO A 353 7.79 6.88 3.32
N TYR A 354 8.94 7.49 3.01
CA TYR A 354 9.09 8.61 2.06
C TYR A 354 9.79 8.23 0.75
N GLN A 355 9.96 6.94 0.48
CA GLN A 355 10.53 6.45 -0.79
C GLN A 355 9.41 6.41 -1.83
N PHE A 356 9.51 7.23 -2.86
CA PHE A 356 8.49 7.32 -3.92
C PHE A 356 9.12 7.13 -5.31
N LEU A 357 10.07 6.19 -5.36
CA LEU A 357 10.71 5.67 -6.56
C LEU A 357 10.82 4.16 -6.38
N ASP A 358 10.23 3.39 -7.30
CA ASP A 358 10.29 1.93 -7.24
C ASP A 358 11.29 1.36 -8.25
N ARG A 359 11.36 1.99 -9.43
CA ARG A 359 12.19 1.47 -10.53
C ARG A 359 12.59 2.54 -11.53
N VAL A 360 13.69 2.26 -12.23
CA VAL A 360 14.12 2.97 -13.43
C VAL A 360 13.94 2.04 -14.63
N THR A 361 13.23 2.51 -15.65
CA THR A 361 12.84 1.72 -16.83
C THR A 361 13.56 2.14 -18.11
N GLU A 362 14.28 3.26 -18.08
CA GLU A 362 14.95 3.78 -19.27
C GLU A 362 16.04 4.77 -18.89
N ILE A 363 17.19 4.67 -19.55
CA ILE A 363 18.31 5.61 -19.42
C ILE A 363 18.78 5.94 -20.84
N ARG A 364 18.89 7.23 -21.18
CA ARG A 364 19.30 7.69 -22.51
C ARG A 364 20.30 8.84 -22.39
N GLY A 365 21.17 8.98 -23.39
CA GLY A 365 22.03 10.16 -23.51
C GLY A 365 23.11 10.30 -22.43
N CYS A 366 23.32 9.29 -21.58
CA CYS A 366 24.39 9.26 -20.60
C CYS A 366 24.87 7.82 -20.33
N GLU A 367 26.05 7.72 -19.73
CA GLU A 367 26.65 6.47 -19.28
C GLU A 367 26.88 6.53 -17.76
N ALA A 368 26.87 5.36 -17.12
CA ALA A 368 27.15 5.26 -15.69
C ALA A 368 28.52 5.88 -15.36
N PHE A 369 28.54 6.66 -14.29
CA PHE A 369 29.73 7.32 -13.72
C PHE A 369 30.42 8.34 -14.62
N LYS A 370 29.75 8.77 -15.69
CA LYS A 370 30.19 9.91 -16.51
C LYS A 370 29.33 11.12 -16.20
N MET A 371 29.92 12.08 -15.47
CA MET A 371 29.24 13.31 -15.08
C MET A 371 29.11 14.29 -16.26
N VAL A 372 28.13 14.03 -17.14
CA VAL A 372 27.80 14.85 -18.32
C VAL A 372 26.33 15.27 -18.31
N ALA A 373 26.05 16.45 -18.88
CA ALA A 373 24.69 16.90 -19.11
C ALA A 373 24.07 16.20 -20.34
N GLY A 374 22.75 16.21 -20.43
CA GLY A 374 21.98 15.62 -21.53
C GLY A 374 21.38 14.25 -21.20
N GLY A 375 21.78 13.62 -20.10
CA GLY A 375 21.23 12.35 -19.64
C GLY A 375 19.74 12.44 -19.31
N GLU A 376 18.98 11.44 -19.73
CA GLU A 376 17.55 11.31 -19.50
C GLU A 376 17.26 9.99 -18.80
N VAL A 377 16.35 9.99 -17.82
CA VAL A 377 15.87 8.77 -17.18
C VAL A 377 14.34 8.76 -17.08
N THR A 378 13.74 7.60 -17.31
CA THR A 378 12.34 7.33 -17.01
C THR A 378 12.25 6.43 -15.78
N ALA A 379 11.45 6.84 -14.81
CA ALA A 379 11.32 6.22 -13.51
C ALA A 379 9.84 6.05 -13.14
N ASP A 380 9.49 4.98 -12.44
CA ASP A 380 8.12 4.69 -12.02
C ASP A 380 7.99 4.61 -10.50
N TYR A 381 6.81 5.02 -10.02
CA TYR A 381 6.29 4.77 -8.67
C TYR A 381 4.89 4.18 -8.79
N ASP A 382 4.67 3.00 -8.21
CA ASP A 382 3.37 2.35 -8.13
C ASP A 382 2.62 2.89 -6.91
N VAL A 383 1.57 3.68 -7.12
CA VAL A 383 0.81 4.33 -6.05
C VAL A 383 -0.11 3.31 -5.38
N PRO A 384 0.11 2.95 -4.10
CA PRO A 384 -0.79 2.03 -3.41
C PRO A 384 -2.08 2.77 -3.02
N PRO A 385 -3.28 2.24 -3.31
CA PRO A 385 -4.53 2.94 -3.01
C PRO A 385 -4.77 3.23 -1.53
N GLY A 386 -4.18 2.42 -0.65
CA GLY A 386 -4.29 2.57 0.81
C GLY A 386 -3.14 3.31 1.47
N GLU A 387 -2.29 4.00 0.70
CA GLU A 387 -1.07 4.59 1.23
C GLU A 387 -1.33 5.71 2.25
N TRP A 388 -0.44 5.82 3.24
CA TRP A 388 -0.64 6.65 4.44
C TRP A 388 -0.94 8.12 4.12
N TYR A 389 -0.34 8.67 3.06
CA TYR A 389 -0.44 10.10 2.74
C TYR A 389 -1.85 10.51 2.27
N PHE A 390 -2.65 9.59 1.70
CA PHE A 390 -4.03 9.90 1.33
C PHE A 390 -4.90 10.15 2.57
N ALA A 391 -4.79 9.26 3.56
CA ALA A 391 -5.47 9.38 4.84
C ALA A 391 -4.96 10.60 5.63
N ALA A 392 -3.64 10.83 5.63
CA ALA A 392 -3.01 11.94 6.34
C ALA A 392 -3.37 13.32 5.75
N ASN A 393 -3.51 13.43 4.43
CA ASN A 393 -3.90 14.67 3.75
C ASN A 393 -5.37 15.05 4.04
N ARG A 394 -6.25 14.04 4.20
CA ARG A 394 -7.70 14.20 4.43
C ARG A 394 -8.44 14.99 3.34
N GLN A 395 -7.92 14.99 2.12
CA GLN A 395 -8.57 15.63 0.96
C GLN A 395 -8.94 14.62 -0.14
N GLY A 396 -8.62 13.33 0.03
CA GLY A 396 -8.95 12.29 -0.95
C GLY A 396 -7.96 12.18 -2.11
N ASP A 397 -6.99 13.09 -2.22
CA ASP A 397 -5.90 13.08 -3.20
C ASP A 397 -4.51 13.12 -2.53
N MET A 398 -3.48 12.90 -3.34
CA MET A 398 -2.09 12.94 -2.91
C MET A 398 -1.68 14.38 -2.53
N PRO A 399 -1.05 14.60 -1.37
CA PRO A 399 -0.58 15.94 -0.99
C PRO A 399 0.58 16.41 -1.86
N PHE A 400 0.72 17.73 -1.98
CA PHE A 400 1.71 18.38 -2.85
C PHE A 400 3.14 17.93 -2.54
N ALA A 401 3.52 17.83 -1.26
CA ALA A 401 4.85 17.39 -0.88
C ALA A 401 5.23 16.03 -1.45
N VAL A 402 4.29 15.07 -1.43
CA VAL A 402 4.52 13.71 -1.95
C VAL A 402 4.63 13.73 -3.47
N LEU A 403 3.73 14.46 -4.16
CA LEU A 403 3.81 14.62 -5.62
C LEU A 403 5.14 15.26 -6.05
N LEU A 404 5.60 16.26 -5.31
CA LEU A 404 6.88 16.91 -5.57
C LEU A 404 8.04 15.92 -5.38
N GLU A 405 8.03 15.09 -4.34
CA GLU A 405 9.07 14.07 -4.16
C GLU A 405 9.10 13.01 -5.26
N ILE A 406 7.93 12.55 -5.73
CA ILE A 406 7.83 11.63 -6.87
C ILE A 406 8.49 12.23 -8.12
N ALA A 407 8.37 13.55 -8.31
CA ALA A 407 9.02 14.25 -9.41
C ALA A 407 10.54 14.41 -9.21
N LEU A 408 11.00 14.54 -7.96
CA LEU A 408 12.35 14.99 -7.62
C LEU A 408 13.33 13.88 -7.21
N GLN A 409 12.87 12.78 -6.63
CA GLN A 409 13.73 11.64 -6.27
C GLN A 409 14.49 11.05 -7.47
N PRO A 410 13.88 10.93 -8.68
CA PRO A 410 14.62 10.54 -9.87
C PRO A 410 15.82 11.44 -10.18
N CYS A 411 15.78 12.74 -9.83
CA CYS A 411 16.92 13.64 -10.03
C CYS A 411 18.12 13.21 -9.19
N GLY A 412 17.90 12.90 -7.91
CA GLY A 412 18.93 12.38 -7.02
C GLY A 412 19.48 11.04 -7.49
N TRP A 413 18.60 10.16 -7.99
CA TRP A 413 19.00 8.89 -8.58
C TRP A 413 19.88 9.09 -9.82
N LEU A 414 19.49 9.95 -10.76
CA LEU A 414 20.27 10.23 -11.98
C LEU A 414 21.61 10.87 -11.63
N SER A 415 21.66 11.79 -10.66
CA SER A 415 22.91 12.37 -10.18
C SER A 415 23.88 11.30 -9.65
N ALA A 416 23.37 10.28 -8.94
CA ALA A 416 24.16 9.14 -8.48
C ALA A 416 24.58 8.24 -9.66
N TYR A 417 23.68 7.94 -10.59
CA TYR A 417 24.02 7.17 -11.78
C TYR A 417 25.15 7.81 -12.60
N LEU A 418 25.16 9.14 -12.74
CA LEU A 418 26.23 9.90 -13.39
C LEU A 418 27.55 9.93 -12.60
N GLY A 419 27.58 9.39 -11.37
CA GLY A 419 28.77 9.34 -10.51
C GLY A 419 29.16 10.67 -9.90
N SER A 420 28.21 11.60 -9.72
CA SER A 420 28.53 12.98 -9.30
C SER A 420 29.27 13.03 -7.95
N ALA A 421 28.95 12.15 -7.00
CA ALA A 421 29.67 12.08 -5.73
C ALA A 421 31.07 11.44 -5.85
N LEU A 422 31.30 10.62 -6.88
CA LEU A 422 32.60 9.98 -7.15
C LEU A 422 33.64 10.98 -7.67
N THR A 423 33.22 12.15 -8.17
CA THR A 423 34.16 13.17 -8.69
C THR A 423 34.83 13.98 -7.59
N SER A 424 34.49 13.75 -6.32
CA SER A 424 35.10 14.38 -5.16
C SER A 424 35.70 13.31 -4.25
N THR A 425 36.75 13.68 -3.51
CA THR A 425 37.29 12.91 -2.38
C THR A 425 36.53 13.17 -1.08
N ASP A 426 35.83 14.30 -0.98
CA ASP A 426 35.07 14.71 0.21
C ASP A 426 33.65 14.16 0.18
N ASP A 427 33.04 14.01 1.35
CA ASP A 427 31.62 13.71 1.48
C ASP A 427 30.80 14.93 1.03
N LEU A 428 29.80 14.68 0.19
CA LEU A 428 28.95 15.72 -0.39
C LEU A 428 27.48 15.50 -0.01
N SER A 429 26.86 16.55 0.52
CA SER A 429 25.42 16.61 0.73
C SER A 429 24.70 17.05 -0.54
N TYR A 430 23.55 16.44 -0.82
CA TYR A 430 22.71 16.77 -1.97
C TYR A 430 21.50 17.61 -1.52
N ARG A 431 21.28 18.77 -2.14
CA ARG A 431 20.20 19.70 -1.78
C ARG A 431 19.51 20.25 -3.00
N ASN A 432 18.18 20.29 -2.98
CA ASN A 432 17.44 21.10 -3.95
C ASN A 432 17.70 22.58 -3.67
N LEU A 433 17.76 23.39 -4.71
CA LEU A 433 18.02 24.83 -4.62
C LEU A 433 16.85 25.68 -5.10
N GLY A 434 15.88 25.08 -5.78
CA GLY A 434 14.70 25.74 -6.32
C GLY A 434 14.18 25.05 -7.57
N GLY A 435 13.08 25.57 -8.09
CA GLY A 435 12.44 25.08 -9.29
C GLY A 435 11.09 25.75 -9.54
N THR A 436 10.47 25.35 -10.64
CA THR A 436 9.09 25.72 -10.96
C THR A 436 8.26 24.49 -11.27
N GLY A 437 6.95 24.58 -11.08
CA GLY A 437 6.05 23.45 -11.26
C GLY A 437 4.66 23.87 -11.70
N THR A 438 3.98 22.99 -12.43
CA THR A 438 2.57 23.12 -12.80
C THR A 438 1.92 21.75 -12.73
N GLN A 439 0.91 21.60 -11.86
CA GLN A 439 0.11 20.38 -11.75
C GLN A 439 -1.09 20.48 -12.71
N PHE A 440 -1.36 19.43 -13.45
CA PHE A 440 -2.40 19.38 -14.49
C PHE A 440 -3.61 18.54 -14.07
N ALA A 441 -3.40 17.57 -13.18
CA ALA A 441 -4.45 16.71 -12.65
C ALA A 441 -4.14 16.27 -11.20
N PRO A 442 -5.18 16.02 -10.38
CA PRO A 442 -5.00 15.43 -9.06
C PRO A 442 -4.55 13.96 -9.20
N VAL A 443 -3.84 13.48 -8.19
CA VAL A 443 -3.47 12.06 -8.08
C VAL A 443 -4.39 11.41 -7.05
N LEU A 444 -5.24 10.50 -7.52
CA LEU A 444 -6.22 9.79 -6.68
C LEU A 444 -5.70 8.40 -6.29
N PRO A 445 -6.25 7.77 -5.23
CA PRO A 445 -5.83 6.44 -4.78
C PRO A 445 -5.75 5.35 -5.85
N ASN A 446 -6.61 5.41 -6.87
CA ASN A 446 -6.70 4.41 -7.93
C ASN A 446 -5.90 4.78 -9.21
N VAL A 447 -4.99 5.75 -9.14
CA VAL A 447 -4.21 6.23 -10.31
C VAL A 447 -3.33 5.15 -10.94
N GLY A 448 -2.91 4.14 -10.17
CA GLY A 448 -1.96 3.13 -10.61
C GLY A 448 -0.51 3.65 -10.59
N THR A 449 0.21 3.53 -11.70
CA THR A 449 1.62 3.92 -11.80
C THR A 449 1.77 5.38 -12.22
N LEU A 450 2.62 6.12 -11.50
CA LEU A 450 3.16 7.40 -11.94
C LEU A 450 4.52 7.20 -12.58
N THR A 451 4.66 7.66 -13.83
CA THR A 451 5.92 7.66 -14.57
C THR A 451 6.50 9.08 -14.61
N THR A 452 7.68 9.24 -14.04
CA THR A 452 8.48 10.46 -14.07
C THR A 452 9.57 10.34 -15.13
N ARG A 453 9.55 11.23 -16.12
CA ARG A 453 10.67 11.45 -17.05
C ARG A 453 11.46 12.66 -16.58
N ILE A 454 12.76 12.52 -16.45
CA ILE A 454 13.64 13.65 -16.17
C ILE A 454 14.75 13.74 -17.19
N LYS A 455 15.22 14.97 -17.42
CA LYS A 455 16.39 15.27 -18.24
C LYS A 455 17.34 16.15 -17.46
N ASN A 456 18.58 15.72 -17.28
CA ASN A 456 19.65 16.61 -16.82
C ASN A 456 20.00 17.57 -17.98
N THR A 457 19.61 18.83 -17.87
CA THR A 457 19.76 19.82 -18.97
C THR A 457 21.09 20.55 -18.92
N ARG A 458 21.67 20.69 -17.73
CA ARG A 458 22.90 21.43 -17.51
C ARG A 458 23.64 20.91 -16.28
N LEU A 459 24.96 21.06 -16.33
CA LEU A 459 25.85 20.82 -15.20
C LEU A 459 26.86 21.97 -15.07
N SER A 460 27.24 22.28 -13.83
CA SER A 460 28.30 23.22 -13.51
C SER A 460 29.08 22.70 -12.32
N SER A 461 30.40 22.80 -12.36
CA SER A 461 31.28 22.51 -11.22
C SER A 461 32.20 23.70 -10.97
N SER A 462 32.25 24.16 -9.73
CA SER A 462 33.14 25.25 -9.30
C SER A 462 33.37 25.18 -7.79
N ALA A 463 34.60 25.47 -7.36
CA ALA A 463 34.97 25.51 -5.94
C ALA A 463 34.54 24.27 -5.12
N GLY A 464 34.65 23.07 -5.71
CA GLY A 464 34.25 21.81 -5.05
C GLY A 464 32.74 21.57 -4.95
N MET A 465 31.91 22.48 -5.47
CA MET A 465 30.46 22.30 -5.59
C MET A 465 30.09 21.83 -7.00
N ILE A 466 29.01 21.07 -7.10
CA ILE A 466 28.42 20.65 -8.38
C ILE A 466 26.97 21.10 -8.37
N ILE A 467 26.50 21.75 -9.44
CA ILE A 467 25.09 22.10 -9.65
C ILE A 467 24.60 21.40 -10.90
N GLN A 468 23.41 20.81 -10.80
CA GLN A 468 22.75 20.09 -11.88
C GLN A 468 21.32 20.60 -12.04
N TRP A 469 20.95 20.90 -13.28
CA TRP A 469 19.60 21.36 -13.64
C TRP A 469 18.85 20.23 -14.33
N PHE A 470 17.57 20.14 -14.04
CA PHE A 470 16.70 19.10 -14.54
C PHE A 470 15.38 19.66 -15.03
N ASP A 471 14.89 19.15 -16.15
CA ASP A 471 13.47 19.20 -16.49
C ASP A 471 12.82 17.91 -16.02
N PHE A 472 11.58 17.97 -15.53
CA PHE A 472 10.80 16.79 -15.15
C PHE A 472 9.37 16.84 -15.68
N GLU A 473 8.80 15.67 -15.98
CA GLU A 473 7.39 15.47 -16.29
C GLU A 473 6.90 14.17 -15.64
N VAL A 474 5.83 14.24 -14.86
CA VAL A 474 5.13 13.12 -14.23
C VAL A 474 3.83 12.87 -14.99
N SER A 475 3.55 11.60 -15.27
CA SER A 475 2.38 11.16 -16.02
C SER A 475 1.76 9.90 -15.41
N ALA A 476 0.44 9.73 -15.55
CA ALA A 476 -0.27 8.49 -15.27
C ALA A 476 -0.79 7.94 -16.61
N GLY A 477 -0.11 6.93 -17.16
CA GLY A 477 -0.38 6.47 -18.53
C GLY A 477 -0.18 7.58 -19.56
N ALA A 478 -1.26 8.05 -20.21
CA ALA A 478 -1.21 9.17 -21.16
C ALA A 478 -1.55 10.53 -20.53
N GLN A 479 -2.05 10.54 -19.29
CA GLN A 479 -2.46 11.76 -18.61
C GLN A 479 -1.23 12.46 -18.01
N LYS A 480 -1.06 13.73 -18.33
CA LYS A 480 -0.05 14.58 -17.70
C LYS A 480 -0.51 14.95 -16.29
N ILE A 481 0.35 14.74 -15.31
CA ILE A 481 0.05 15.02 -13.90
C ILE A 481 0.81 16.26 -13.43
N TYR A 482 2.12 16.31 -13.63
CA TYR A 482 2.97 17.38 -13.10
C TYR A 482 4.14 17.64 -14.03
N ARG A 483 4.55 18.90 -14.22
CA ARG A 483 5.72 19.26 -15.03
C ARG A 483 6.42 20.46 -14.46
N GLY A 484 7.73 20.50 -14.58
CA GLY A 484 8.52 21.61 -14.13
C GLY A 484 9.99 21.51 -14.47
N ASP A 485 10.75 22.40 -13.86
CA ASP A 485 12.19 22.43 -13.88
C ASP A 485 12.70 22.61 -12.43
N THR A 486 13.92 22.13 -12.18
CA THR A 486 14.51 22.13 -10.84
C THR A 486 16.02 22.08 -10.93
N TYR A 487 16.70 22.43 -9.86
CA TYR A 487 18.15 22.28 -9.80
C TYR A 487 18.64 21.93 -8.41
N PHE A 488 19.65 21.06 -8.38
CA PHE A 488 20.24 20.51 -7.18
C PHE A 488 21.72 20.82 -7.10
N GLY A 489 22.22 20.97 -5.88
CA GLY A 489 23.64 21.14 -5.60
C GLY A 489 24.20 20.01 -4.75
N PHE A 490 25.44 19.64 -5.06
CA PHE A 490 26.32 18.88 -4.17
C PHE A 490 27.22 19.85 -3.41
N PHE A 491 27.20 19.77 -2.10
CA PHE A 491 27.90 20.69 -1.21
C PHE A 491 28.82 19.94 -0.24
N PRO A 492 30.11 20.30 -0.17
CA PRO A 492 30.94 19.93 0.96
C PRO A 492 30.33 20.47 2.26
N LYS A 493 30.55 19.77 3.37
CA LYS A 493 30.02 20.15 4.69
C LYS A 493 30.35 21.60 5.08
N ALA A 494 31.58 22.05 4.82
CA ALA A 494 32.02 23.42 5.12
C ALA A 494 31.26 24.50 4.34
N ALA A 495 30.70 24.18 3.16
CA ALA A 495 29.86 25.09 2.40
C ALA A 495 28.45 25.20 3.01
N LEU A 496 27.91 24.09 3.54
CA LEU A 496 26.61 24.08 4.22
C LEU A 496 26.63 24.82 5.55
N GLU A 497 27.72 24.71 6.32
CA GLU A 497 27.87 25.42 7.61
C GLU A 497 27.87 26.95 7.47
N LYS A 498 28.17 27.47 6.27
CA LYS A 498 28.22 28.90 5.95
C LYS A 498 26.98 29.41 5.21
N GLN A 499 25.86 28.68 5.24
CA GLN A 499 24.64 29.12 4.58
C GLN A 499 24.01 30.32 5.30
N GLU A 500 24.04 31.48 4.63
CA GLU A 500 23.51 32.74 5.14
C GLU A 500 21.99 32.91 4.90
N GLY A 501 21.34 32.00 4.17
CA GLY A 501 19.93 32.12 3.80
C GLY A 501 19.70 32.92 2.50
N ILE A 502 18.46 33.32 2.27
CA ILE A 502 18.08 34.19 1.15
C ILE A 502 18.43 35.64 1.51
N LYS A 503 19.39 36.23 0.79
CA LYS A 503 19.85 37.61 1.04
C LYS A 503 18.87 38.66 0.55
N GLY A 504 18.81 39.78 1.25
CA GLY A 504 18.08 40.98 0.81
C GLY A 504 16.56 40.87 0.90
N VAL A 505 16.02 39.83 1.54
CA VAL A 505 14.58 39.70 1.79
C VAL A 505 14.17 40.62 2.92
N LYS A 506 13.17 41.48 2.66
CA LYS A 506 12.46 42.21 3.71
C LYS A 506 11.13 41.51 3.95
N LEU A 507 11.01 40.84 5.09
CA LEU A 507 9.75 40.22 5.53
C LEU A 507 8.71 41.31 5.79
N TYR A 508 7.44 40.97 5.59
CA TYR A 508 6.35 41.88 5.91
C TYR A 508 6.17 41.98 7.42
N GLU A 509 6.09 43.21 7.92
CA GLU A 509 5.83 43.49 9.32
C GLU A 509 4.41 44.04 9.45
N PRO A 510 3.47 43.29 10.06
CA PRO A 510 2.13 43.79 10.32
C PRO A 510 2.19 45.03 11.21
N THR A 511 1.39 46.03 10.87
CA THR A 511 1.25 47.26 11.65
C THR A 511 0.65 46.97 13.04
N PRO A 512 0.82 47.86 14.04
CA PRO A 512 0.17 47.70 15.34
C PRO A 512 -1.34 47.53 15.25
N ALA A 513 -1.99 48.20 14.29
CA ALA A 513 -3.42 48.08 14.05
C ALA A 513 -3.81 46.69 13.50
N GLU A 514 -2.98 46.09 12.64
CA GLU A 514 -3.16 44.70 12.17
C GLU A 514 -2.96 43.70 13.30
N LEU A 515 -1.92 43.87 14.10
CA LEU A 515 -1.65 43.00 15.26
C LEU A 515 -2.78 43.04 16.30
N ALA A 516 -3.37 44.22 16.54
CA ALA A 516 -4.47 44.38 17.48
C ALA A 516 -5.74 43.59 17.10
N ARG A 517 -5.93 43.28 15.81
CA ARG A 517 -7.05 42.49 15.29
C ARG A 517 -6.66 41.10 14.78
N ALA A 518 -5.39 40.73 14.93
CA ALA A 518 -4.90 39.44 14.46
C ALA A 518 -5.49 38.30 15.29
N LYS A 519 -5.82 37.19 14.63
CA LYS A 519 -6.12 35.93 15.31
C LYS A 519 -4.82 35.20 15.61
N SER A 520 -4.74 34.61 16.80
CA SER A 520 -3.67 33.72 17.23
C SER A 520 -4.28 32.47 17.86
N LEU A 521 -3.93 31.30 17.36
CA LEU A 521 -4.55 30.04 17.75
C LEU A 521 -3.69 28.83 17.33
N PRO A 522 -3.83 27.67 18.00
CA PRO A 522 -3.28 26.42 17.50
C PRO A 522 -3.80 26.11 16.10
N TYR A 523 -2.96 25.51 15.25
CA TYR A 523 -3.37 25.08 13.93
C TYR A 523 -4.42 23.96 14.04
N PRO A 524 -5.55 24.03 13.32
CA PRO A 524 -6.63 23.07 13.49
C PRO A 524 -6.21 21.62 13.20
N THR A 525 -6.78 20.68 13.95
CA THR A 525 -6.38 19.25 13.93
C THR A 525 -7.40 18.31 13.29
N HIS A 526 -8.54 18.85 12.86
CA HIS A 526 -9.66 18.12 12.27
C HIS A 526 -9.71 18.35 10.76
N ALA A 527 -10.42 17.52 10.00
CA ALA A 527 -10.66 17.76 8.57
C ALA A 527 -11.23 19.19 8.36
N PRO A 528 -10.82 19.92 7.30
CA PRO A 528 -10.03 19.49 6.14
C PRO A 528 -8.50 19.60 6.34
N PHE A 529 -8.03 19.82 7.56
CA PHE A 529 -6.62 20.01 7.85
C PHE A 529 -5.89 18.67 8.01
N ALA A 530 -4.65 18.65 7.53
CA ALA A 530 -3.79 17.47 7.55
C ALA A 530 -3.65 16.91 8.97
N ASP A 531 -3.52 15.59 9.08
CA ASP A 531 -3.29 14.93 10.36
C ASP A 531 -1.86 15.14 10.87
N THR A 532 -1.52 14.51 11.99
CA THR A 532 -0.20 14.62 12.61
C THR A 532 0.97 14.23 11.70
N MET A 533 0.81 13.25 10.80
CA MET A 533 1.89 12.80 9.92
C MET A 533 2.28 13.84 8.88
N MET A 534 1.29 14.56 8.33
CA MET A 534 1.50 15.59 7.30
C MET A 534 1.50 17.03 7.83
N ARG A 535 1.15 17.28 9.09
CA ARG A 535 1.02 18.64 9.61
C ARG A 535 2.39 19.32 9.81
N MET A 536 2.61 20.37 9.00
CA MET A 536 3.85 21.17 9.00
C MET A 536 3.70 22.56 9.65
N VAL A 537 2.60 22.81 10.37
CA VAL A 537 2.35 24.03 11.16
C VAL A 537 1.67 23.62 12.47
N ASP A 538 2.21 24.07 13.60
CA ASP A 538 1.66 23.78 14.95
C ASP A 538 0.71 24.89 15.40
N ASP A 539 1.10 26.14 15.16
CA ASP A 539 0.40 27.33 15.64
C ASP A 539 0.26 28.38 14.53
N ILE A 540 -0.89 29.03 14.44
CA ILE A 540 -1.08 30.29 13.72
C ILE A 540 -0.80 31.42 14.70
N THR A 541 0.35 32.08 14.56
CA THR A 541 0.77 33.14 15.48
C THR A 541 0.15 34.48 15.13
N VAL A 542 -0.05 34.74 13.82
CA VAL A 542 -0.70 35.96 13.31
C VAL A 542 -1.56 35.58 12.11
N PHE A 543 -2.85 35.86 12.14
CA PHE A 543 -3.71 35.85 10.95
C PHE A 543 -4.55 37.12 10.89
N VAL A 544 -4.41 37.87 9.80
CA VAL A 544 -5.15 39.10 9.53
C VAL A 544 -5.75 38.98 8.14
N ALA A 545 -7.06 38.79 8.06
CA ALA A 545 -7.76 38.51 6.80
C ALA A 545 -7.66 39.64 5.78
N ASP A 546 -7.56 40.89 6.25
CA ASP A 546 -7.40 42.12 5.47
C ASP A 546 -5.99 42.72 5.60
N GLY A 547 -5.01 41.89 5.98
CA GLY A 547 -3.64 42.33 6.22
C GLY A 547 -2.74 42.26 4.99
N GLY A 548 -1.47 42.58 5.18
CA GLY A 548 -0.47 42.46 4.12
C GLY A 548 -0.41 43.70 3.21
N PRO A 549 0.58 43.79 2.31
CA PRO A 549 0.83 44.99 1.50
C PRO A 549 -0.34 45.45 0.62
N LYS A 550 -1.23 44.53 0.25
CA LYS A 550 -2.42 44.80 -0.58
C LYS A 550 -3.74 44.75 0.22
N GLY A 551 -3.69 44.53 1.53
CA GLY A 551 -4.88 44.31 2.36
C GLY A 551 -5.69 43.05 1.98
N LEU A 552 -5.03 42.05 1.38
CA LEU A 552 -5.68 40.82 0.89
C LEU A 552 -5.52 39.60 1.82
N GLY A 553 -4.74 39.75 2.89
CA GLY A 553 -4.49 38.70 3.85
C GLY A 553 -3.01 38.52 4.14
N PHE A 554 -2.71 38.40 5.44
CA PHE A 554 -1.41 38.00 5.94
C PHE A 554 -1.57 36.88 6.97
N ILE A 555 -0.74 35.86 6.86
CA ILE A 555 -0.71 34.75 7.80
C ILE A 555 0.73 34.36 8.13
N ARG A 556 0.99 34.16 9.43
CA ARG A 556 2.23 33.63 9.98
C ARG A 556 1.91 32.43 10.87
N GLY A 557 2.59 31.32 10.61
CA GLY A 557 2.54 30.13 11.45
C GLY A 557 3.92 29.69 11.90
N THR A 558 3.94 28.83 12.91
CA THR A 558 5.18 28.26 13.45
C THR A 558 5.08 26.77 13.61
N LYS A 559 6.21 26.08 13.50
CA LYS A 559 6.38 24.66 13.84
C LYS A 559 7.63 24.50 14.70
N ARG A 560 7.50 23.82 15.84
CA ARG A 560 8.66 23.40 16.63
C ARG A 560 9.39 22.29 15.91
N VAL A 561 10.72 22.38 15.87
CA VAL A 561 11.55 21.30 15.32
C VAL A 561 11.68 20.22 16.39
N VAL A 562 11.23 19.01 16.07
CA VAL A 562 11.33 17.85 16.96
C VAL A 562 12.24 16.82 16.28
N ALA A 563 13.40 16.55 16.88
CA ALA A 563 14.45 15.74 16.29
C ALA A 563 13.99 14.30 15.99
N GLU A 564 13.00 13.82 16.72
CA GLU A 564 12.43 12.47 16.61
C GLU A 564 11.38 12.33 15.49
N GLU A 565 11.04 13.41 14.77
CA GLU A 565 10.07 13.34 13.67
C GLU A 565 10.50 12.36 12.58
N TRP A 566 9.52 11.60 12.08
CA TRP A 566 9.74 10.48 11.17
C TRP A 566 10.55 10.85 9.93
N PHE A 567 10.37 12.07 9.41
CA PHE A 567 11.01 12.50 8.18
C PHE A 567 12.52 12.73 8.34
N PHE A 568 13.03 13.03 9.54
CA PHE A 568 14.48 13.10 9.76
C PHE A 568 15.15 11.73 9.62
N GLN A 569 14.41 10.68 9.95
CA GLN A 569 14.86 9.30 9.75
C GLN A 569 14.64 8.85 8.31
N ALA A 570 13.61 9.31 7.62
CA ALA A 570 13.22 8.83 6.30
C ALA A 570 13.91 9.54 5.12
N HIS A 571 14.11 10.85 5.18
CA HIS A 571 14.51 11.65 4.01
C HIS A 571 15.96 11.42 3.55
N PHE A 572 16.95 11.59 4.43
CA PHE A 572 18.33 11.21 4.18
C PHE A 572 18.91 10.65 5.48
N TYR A 573 18.82 9.33 5.66
CA TYR A 573 19.13 8.66 6.93
C TYR A 573 20.54 8.97 7.52
N GLN A 574 21.52 9.32 6.68
CA GLN A 574 22.88 9.69 7.12
C GLN A 574 23.18 11.21 7.10
N ASP A 575 22.18 12.01 6.72
CA ASP A 575 22.24 13.47 6.56
C ASP A 575 20.87 14.08 6.96
N PRO A 576 20.45 13.98 8.24
CA PRO A 576 19.09 14.27 8.66
C PRO A 576 18.74 15.75 8.43
N VAL A 577 17.71 15.96 7.61
CA VAL A 577 17.22 17.27 7.21
C VAL A 577 15.73 17.16 6.85
N VAL A 578 14.93 18.19 7.17
CA VAL A 578 13.53 18.24 6.75
C VAL A 578 13.47 18.19 5.22
N PRO A 579 12.63 17.34 4.61
CA PRO A 579 12.35 17.40 3.18
C PRO A 579 11.93 18.81 2.75
N GLY A 580 12.55 19.34 1.70
CA GLY A 580 12.18 20.65 1.17
C GLY A 580 10.69 20.70 0.79
N SER A 581 10.19 19.60 0.23
CA SER A 581 8.78 19.36 -0.09
C SER A 581 7.84 19.56 1.10
N LEU A 582 8.13 18.99 2.27
CA LEU A 582 7.36 19.22 3.50
C LEU A 582 7.49 20.67 4.00
N GLY A 583 8.66 21.28 3.82
CA GLY A 583 8.82 22.72 4.04
C GLY A 583 7.89 23.56 3.16
N LEU A 584 7.69 23.19 1.90
CA LEU A 584 6.76 23.88 1.01
C LEU A 584 5.30 23.62 1.37
N GLU A 585 4.96 22.41 1.81
CA GLU A 585 3.63 22.05 2.29
C GLU A 585 3.15 22.99 3.42
N SER A 586 4.08 23.49 4.24
CA SER A 586 3.75 24.44 5.30
C SER A 586 3.13 25.75 4.78
N PHE A 587 3.52 26.24 3.60
CA PHE A 587 2.89 27.40 2.97
C PHE A 587 1.44 27.09 2.55
N LEU A 588 1.22 25.90 2.00
CA LEU A 588 -0.09 25.43 1.56
C LEU A 588 -1.02 25.20 2.76
N HIS A 589 -0.49 24.75 3.90
CA HIS A 589 -1.24 24.71 5.16
C HIS A 589 -1.73 26.08 5.61
N LEU A 590 -0.87 27.09 5.59
CA LEU A 590 -1.28 28.46 5.94
C LEU A 590 -2.34 29.00 4.98
N LEU A 591 -2.16 28.77 3.67
CA LEU A 591 -3.10 29.26 2.67
C LEU A 591 -4.44 28.52 2.73
N LYS A 592 -4.44 27.22 3.00
CA LYS A 592 -5.67 26.42 3.26
C LYS A 592 -6.40 26.93 4.49
N PHE A 593 -5.68 27.27 5.56
CA PHE A 593 -6.30 27.91 6.73
C PHE A 593 -6.97 29.23 6.35
N ALA A 594 -6.28 30.12 5.63
CA ALA A 594 -6.84 31.39 5.17
C ALA A 594 -8.08 31.17 4.27
N ALA A 595 -8.05 30.19 3.37
CA ALA A 595 -9.16 29.84 2.50
C ALA A 595 -10.39 29.37 3.29
N VAL A 596 -10.20 28.46 4.26
CA VAL A 596 -11.28 27.98 5.15
C VAL A 596 -11.84 29.11 6.02
N GLN A 597 -11.00 30.05 6.49
CA GLN A 597 -11.49 31.22 7.22
C GLN A 597 -12.32 32.16 6.35
N ARG A 598 -12.03 32.24 5.05
CA ARG A 598 -12.73 33.11 4.10
C ARG A 598 -14.07 32.54 3.65
N TRP A 599 -14.08 31.27 3.26
CA TRP A 599 -15.23 30.64 2.59
C TRP A 599 -15.94 29.56 3.43
N GLY A 600 -15.40 29.21 4.59
CA GLY A 600 -15.88 28.05 5.36
C GLY A 600 -15.45 26.73 4.72
N HIS A 601 -15.94 25.61 5.27
CA HIS A 601 -15.73 24.29 4.68
C HIS A 601 -17.01 23.47 4.81
N ALA A 602 -17.37 22.79 3.72
CA ALA A 602 -18.43 21.80 3.68
C ALA A 602 -17.83 20.42 3.35
N PRO A 603 -18.42 19.31 3.81
CA PRO A 603 -17.90 17.96 3.52
C PRO A 603 -17.75 17.63 2.03
N THR A 604 -18.50 18.30 1.16
CA THR A 604 -18.45 18.14 -0.32
C THR A 604 -17.37 18.99 -0.98
N LEU A 605 -16.64 19.81 -0.22
CA LEU A 605 -15.63 20.73 -0.74
C LEU A 605 -14.23 20.20 -0.45
N ARG A 606 -13.48 19.90 -1.52
CA ARG A 606 -12.05 19.59 -1.45
C ARG A 606 -11.22 20.85 -1.67
N TRP A 607 -10.09 20.97 -0.99
CA TRP A 607 -9.09 22.02 -1.18
C TRP A 607 -7.89 21.48 -1.95
N GLU A 608 -7.77 21.87 -3.22
CA GLU A 608 -6.59 21.59 -4.03
C GLU A 608 -5.41 22.44 -3.53
N ALA A 609 -4.36 21.78 -3.06
CA ALA A 609 -3.13 22.42 -2.63
C ALA A 609 -2.16 22.52 -3.83
N VAL A 610 -2.06 23.74 -4.37
CA VAL A 610 -1.75 24.09 -5.77
C VAL A 610 -2.93 23.79 -6.70
N ALA A 611 -3.58 24.85 -7.17
CA ALA A 611 -4.66 24.76 -8.15
C ALA A 611 -4.15 24.20 -9.48
N MET A 612 -4.95 23.33 -10.11
CA MET A 612 -4.58 22.76 -11.41
C MET A 612 -4.34 23.85 -12.46
N ASN A 613 -3.29 23.67 -13.25
CA ASN A 613 -2.75 24.58 -14.27
C ASN A 613 -2.13 25.89 -13.74
N ALA A 614 -2.07 26.09 -12.41
CA ALA A 614 -1.35 27.20 -11.83
C ALA A 614 0.15 26.89 -11.74
N LYS A 615 0.98 27.80 -12.26
CA LYS A 615 2.43 27.72 -12.12
C LYS A 615 2.85 28.30 -10.77
N HIS A 616 3.68 27.56 -10.05
CA HIS A 616 4.32 28.02 -8.81
C HIS A 616 5.85 27.89 -8.90
N GLU A 617 6.55 28.59 -8.02
CA GLU A 617 8.01 28.64 -7.95
C GLU A 617 8.47 28.49 -6.51
N TRP A 618 9.58 27.80 -6.29
CA TRP A 618 10.24 27.72 -4.99
C TRP A 618 11.74 27.96 -5.08
N THR A 619 12.33 28.38 -3.97
CA THR A 619 13.77 28.59 -3.82
C THR A 619 14.21 28.14 -2.42
N TYR A 620 15.37 27.48 -2.36
CA TYR A 620 16.02 27.04 -1.13
C TYR A 620 17.43 27.62 -1.01
N ARG A 621 17.75 28.28 0.10
CA ARG A 621 19.08 28.81 0.44
C ARG A 621 19.51 28.47 1.88
N GLY A 622 18.99 27.38 2.41
CA GLY A 622 19.32 26.85 3.71
C GLY A 622 18.63 25.52 3.96
N GLN A 623 18.63 25.06 5.20
CA GLN A 623 18.06 23.78 5.60
C GLN A 623 17.53 23.86 7.03
N VAL A 624 16.58 22.97 7.35
CA VAL A 624 16.12 22.73 8.71
C VAL A 624 16.67 21.39 9.17
N ILE A 625 17.45 21.39 10.24
CA ILE A 625 18.14 20.21 10.79
C ILE A 625 17.67 19.94 12.23
N PRO A 626 17.91 18.75 12.79
CA PRO A 626 17.39 18.37 14.11
C PRO A 626 17.81 19.25 15.30
N ARG A 627 18.81 20.13 15.11
CA ARG A 627 19.33 21.04 16.16
C ARG A 627 18.68 22.42 16.12
N ASP A 628 17.98 22.74 15.05
CA ASP A 628 17.23 23.99 14.96
C ASP A 628 16.05 23.93 15.95
N SER A 629 15.50 25.09 16.31
CA SER A 629 14.45 25.15 17.35
C SER A 629 13.06 25.44 16.77
N LEU A 630 12.97 26.44 15.89
CA LEU A 630 11.69 26.96 15.44
C LEU A 630 11.69 27.28 13.95
N VAL A 631 10.74 26.69 13.24
CA VAL A 631 10.38 27.09 11.87
C VAL A 631 9.26 28.12 11.94
N THR A 632 9.43 29.23 11.23
CA THR A 632 8.41 30.26 11.03
C THR A 632 8.10 30.38 9.55
N VAL A 633 6.82 30.32 9.21
CA VAL A 633 6.33 30.35 7.83
C VAL A 633 5.40 31.54 7.69
N GLU A 634 5.58 32.33 6.64
CA GLU A 634 4.77 33.51 6.35
C GLU A 634 4.22 33.43 4.93
N ALA A 635 2.94 33.74 4.78
CA ALA A 635 2.28 33.87 3.49
C ALA A 635 1.51 35.19 3.41
N ILE A 636 1.68 35.86 2.28
CA ILE A 636 0.97 37.10 1.91
C ILE A 636 0.06 36.74 0.74
N VAL A 637 -1.24 36.94 0.91
CA VAL A 637 -2.20 36.75 -0.18
C VAL A 637 -1.98 37.84 -1.22
N THR A 638 -1.74 37.45 -2.47
CA THR A 638 -1.44 38.36 -3.57
C THR A 638 -2.63 38.57 -4.50
N ALA A 639 -3.58 37.62 -4.51
CA ALA A 639 -4.87 37.66 -5.21
C ALA A 639 -5.85 36.63 -4.60
N TRP A 640 -7.15 36.85 -4.82
CA TRP A 640 -8.21 35.86 -4.59
C TRP A 640 -9.27 35.92 -5.70
N ASP A 641 -10.04 34.86 -5.83
CA ASP A 641 -11.23 34.76 -6.68
C ASP A 641 -12.33 34.04 -5.90
N ASP A 642 -13.39 34.77 -5.55
CA ASP A 642 -14.51 34.23 -4.77
C ASP A 642 -15.43 33.32 -5.59
N GLU A 643 -15.49 33.50 -6.92
CA GLU A 643 -16.30 32.66 -7.80
C GLU A 643 -15.69 31.26 -7.92
N HIS A 644 -14.36 31.18 -7.99
CA HIS A 644 -13.62 29.93 -8.12
C HIS A 644 -12.98 29.44 -6.82
N LEU A 645 -13.27 30.08 -5.67
CA LEU A 645 -12.72 29.76 -4.35
C LEU A 645 -11.18 29.62 -4.35
N LEU A 646 -10.48 30.51 -5.05
CA LEU A 646 -9.04 30.43 -5.30
C LEU A 646 -8.29 31.52 -4.53
N LEU A 647 -7.27 31.14 -3.77
CA LEU A 647 -6.27 32.06 -3.22
C LEU A 647 -4.93 31.86 -3.92
N THR A 648 -4.21 32.97 -4.13
CA THR A 648 -2.80 32.98 -4.56
C THR A 648 -1.97 33.74 -3.52
N ALA A 649 -0.79 33.22 -3.20
CA ALA A 649 0.10 33.85 -2.24
C ALA A 649 1.59 33.71 -2.60
N ASP A 650 2.37 34.59 -1.98
CA ASP A 650 3.83 34.53 -1.92
C ASP A 650 4.26 34.43 -0.46
N GLY A 651 5.40 33.81 -0.19
CA GLY A 651 5.80 33.51 1.19
C GLY A 651 7.26 33.18 1.38
N PHE A 652 7.68 33.29 2.65
CA PHE A 652 9.01 32.92 3.11
C PHE A 652 8.93 31.99 4.33
N LEU A 653 9.91 31.10 4.43
CA LEU A 653 10.12 30.25 5.59
C LEU A 653 11.49 30.58 6.18
N SER A 654 11.50 30.83 7.48
CA SER A 654 12.71 31.00 8.26
C SER A 654 12.86 29.91 9.30
N VAL A 655 14.11 29.61 9.65
CA VAL A 655 14.47 28.74 10.76
C VAL A 655 15.35 29.53 11.71
N ASP A 656 14.94 29.61 12.98
CA ASP A 656 15.60 30.40 14.02
C ASP A 656 15.93 31.84 13.56
N GLY A 657 14.99 32.46 12.83
CA GLY A 657 15.08 33.83 12.30
C GLY A 657 15.83 33.98 10.97
N ARG A 658 16.52 32.94 10.48
CA ARG A 658 17.20 32.95 9.17
C ARG A 658 16.23 32.55 8.06
N VAL A 659 15.98 33.43 7.09
CA VAL A 659 15.12 33.13 5.92
C VAL A 659 15.84 32.14 5.00
N ILE A 660 15.26 30.96 4.82
CA ILE A 660 15.89 29.88 4.06
C ILE A 660 15.09 29.47 2.83
N TYR A 661 13.75 29.49 2.88
CA TYR A 661 12.92 29.12 1.72
C TYR A 661 12.06 30.29 1.27
N GLY A 662 11.76 30.32 -0.02
CA GLY A 662 10.75 31.19 -0.60
C GLY A 662 9.86 30.40 -1.55
N MET A 663 8.57 30.71 -1.55
CA MET A 663 7.60 30.14 -2.48
C MET A 663 6.76 31.28 -3.08
N LYS A 664 6.55 31.26 -4.39
CA LYS A 664 5.80 32.29 -5.11
C LYS A 664 4.68 31.68 -5.92
N ASN A 665 3.60 32.44 -6.06
CA ASN A 665 2.41 32.07 -6.84
C ASN A 665 1.83 30.71 -6.44
N PHE A 666 1.98 30.30 -5.18
CA PHE A 666 1.34 29.09 -4.70
C PHE A 666 -0.12 29.37 -4.41
N THR A 667 -0.95 28.35 -4.62
CA THR A 667 -2.39 28.51 -4.66
C THR A 667 -3.10 27.48 -3.82
N VAL A 668 -4.29 27.82 -3.33
CA VAL A 668 -5.26 26.86 -2.78
C VAL A 668 -6.60 27.15 -3.43
N ARG A 669 -7.27 26.10 -3.93
CA ARG A 669 -8.57 26.22 -4.61
C ARG A 669 -9.60 25.28 -4.01
N GLY A 670 -10.79 25.80 -3.70
CA GLY A 670 -11.94 24.97 -3.34
C GLY A 670 -12.60 24.37 -4.58
N VAL A 671 -12.82 23.06 -4.59
CA VAL A 671 -13.51 22.33 -5.66
C VAL A 671 -14.60 21.47 -5.04
N SER A 672 -15.84 21.64 -5.53
CA SER A 672 -16.95 20.81 -5.10
C SER A 672 -16.90 19.47 -5.83
N GLU A 673 -17.03 18.37 -5.08
CA GLU A 673 -17.09 17.00 -5.62
C GLU A 673 -18.46 16.65 -6.21
#